data_AF-A0A7J4ACS9-F1
#
_entry.id   AF-A0A7J4ACS9-F1
#
_cell.length_a   1.000
_cell.length_b   1.000
_cell.length_c   1.000
_cell.angle_alpha   90.00
_cell.angle_beta   90.00
_cell.angle_gamma   90.00
#
_symmetry.space_group_name_H-M   'P 1'
#
loop_
_entity.id
_entity.type
_entity.pdbx_description
1 polymer ?
#
loop_
_entity_poly.entity_id
_entity_poly.type
_entity_poly.pdbx_seq_one_letter_code
_entity_poly.pdbx_strand_id
1 'polypeptide(L)'
;MKTRYIKTAISRILVIAIVVIILIAAIGIGLYYSSLPTAQQTTTPTTTPTTTPTTTPTTPPPPQKVLHEQVLYVIMNDELTRIQFYKSGAADIAAVTPDRWKDVNGTVVKGEHTLQLIIRKDKPRLTIQYVMFNTQREPFNILEVRRALAYAIPYSTILKTIFADLYVPLHTVVPKGMPGYTEFNIIKYTYNITKAKEIIKKLEDEKGFDPSQYTIKIYYNTGNTARAQIAALLQNSWSGLGFKVVVETYAWPIFLDKVDNFDYDVALLGWVPDYLDPDNYLTPFVWGGAEFTELNYYTNVNANQVGNYLSKIDREVETENYYIIVGPKGTGATFTKYVTKPLLVVNYVLDQEKTNKNWEKPYAFVSMNPSNWRDIATSALTKLSKKVLDPAIREAIIQAAVIIFNNEVPMPLLGQAVTGENHGSWVKDMYYPLTTFARYDLVWEPSNAPVEPTGIEGINNDPKTMVIATIGWPDTFDTAKSYETFGWEIFTQIYTPLITFEKESTDPSPGIAAAWAFSHDATDLYLLIRSGVTAYDPWNNKLYNVTSVDALFSIWRVARAALDPSWLINDFIDVNESSVLTVQEFHHVLADGLTVPYKGKSYNVNNLNDLLNIFGYTGQIDGVVKLKLRFPYPPILTILTTGPASVISMQYALGDKYSEALAASNNGKNPSAWANYVKPGEDDPVHKLFAEKPISTGPYYVAKYKEDQYILLKINPHYWNAQIWQELYGYKPAHNISLIKSVEFEINIAYLRELKI
;
A
#
# COMPACT_ATOMS: atom_id res chain seq x y z
N MET A 1 2.50 -15.80 21.51
CA MET A 1 1.64 -15.48 20.34
C MET A 1 0.15 -15.56 20.71
N LYS A 2 -0.54 -16.72 20.66
CA LYS A 2 -2.02 -16.80 20.65
C LYS A 2 -2.80 -15.99 21.72
N THR A 3 -2.29 -15.76 22.93
CA THR A 3 -3.06 -15.09 24.00
C THR A 3 -3.01 -13.55 24.00
N ARG A 4 -2.15 -12.90 23.18
CA ARG A 4 -1.97 -11.43 23.24
C ARG A 4 -3.02 -10.67 22.41
N TYR A 5 -3.39 -11.19 21.24
CA TYR A 5 -4.42 -10.63 20.35
C TYR A 5 -5.76 -10.37 21.06
N ILE A 6 -6.23 -11.35 21.84
CA ILE A 6 -7.58 -11.38 22.42
C ILE A 6 -7.86 -10.18 23.35
N LYS A 7 -6.85 -9.67 24.07
CA LYS A 7 -7.06 -8.56 25.03
C LYS A 7 -6.94 -7.16 24.43
N THR A 8 -6.12 -6.98 23.40
CA THR A 8 -5.88 -5.64 22.81
C THR A 8 -6.91 -5.29 21.74
N ALA A 9 -7.41 -6.28 20.98
CA ALA A 9 -8.42 -6.04 19.95
C ALA A 9 -9.73 -5.46 20.54
N ILE A 10 -10.17 -5.97 21.69
CA ILE A 10 -11.48 -5.67 22.29
C ILE A 10 -11.67 -4.18 22.62
N SER A 11 -10.61 -3.42 22.97
CA SER A 11 -10.72 -1.99 23.26
C SER A 11 -10.61 -1.08 22.03
N ARG A 12 -9.99 -1.52 20.93
CA ARG A 12 -9.65 -0.67 19.76
C ARG A 12 -10.73 -0.63 18.66
N ILE A 13 -11.69 -1.54 18.72
CA ILE A 13 -12.76 -1.71 17.71
C ILE A 13 -13.61 -0.44 17.49
N LEU A 14 -13.71 0.45 18.49
CA LEU A 14 -14.48 1.69 18.39
C LEU A 14 -13.88 2.71 17.40
N VAL A 15 -12.56 2.81 17.29
CA VAL A 15 -11.89 3.85 16.46
C VAL A 15 -11.86 3.42 14.99
N ILE A 16 -11.41 2.20 14.70
CA ILE A 16 -11.29 1.67 13.33
C ILE A 16 -12.66 1.60 12.64
N ALA A 17 -13.73 1.26 13.38
CA ALA A 17 -15.08 1.24 12.84
C ALA A 17 -15.54 2.64 12.34
N ILE A 18 -15.22 3.72 13.06
CA ILE A 18 -15.62 5.08 12.68
C ILE A 18 -14.91 5.52 11.40
N VAL A 19 -13.60 5.30 11.28
CA VAL A 19 -12.82 5.69 10.09
C VAL A 19 -13.28 4.91 8.84
N VAL A 20 -13.53 3.61 8.95
CA VAL A 20 -14.00 2.79 7.82
C VAL A 20 -15.45 3.12 7.43
N ILE A 21 -16.29 3.56 8.36
CA ILE A 21 -17.65 4.06 8.05
C ILE A 21 -17.59 5.32 7.18
N ILE A 22 -16.69 6.27 7.50
CA ILE A 22 -16.56 7.55 6.77
C ILE A 22 -16.17 7.33 5.30
N LEU A 23 -15.31 6.35 4.99
CA LEU A 23 -14.92 6.00 3.62
C LEU A 23 -16.01 5.24 2.81
N ILE A 24 -17.13 4.87 3.43
CA ILE A 24 -18.19 4.03 2.81
C ILE A 24 -19.56 4.73 2.81
N ALA A 25 -19.74 5.82 3.56
CA ALA A 25 -21.02 6.50 3.76
C ALA A 25 -21.44 7.45 2.60
N ALA A 26 -21.47 6.96 1.36
CA ALA A 26 -21.89 7.74 0.18
C ALA A 26 -22.57 6.88 -0.91
N ILE A 27 -23.81 6.43 -0.65
CA ILE A 27 -24.72 5.89 -1.68
C ILE A 27 -26.18 6.21 -1.30
N GLY A 28 -26.88 7.02 -2.11
CA GLY A 28 -28.28 7.41 -1.84
C GLY A 28 -29.12 7.88 -3.04
N ILE A 29 -29.76 6.92 -3.73
CA ILE A 29 -30.88 7.03 -4.71
C ILE A 29 -31.84 8.21 -4.40
N GLY A 30 -32.39 9.04 -5.32
CA GLY A 30 -32.53 9.07 -6.79
C GLY A 30 -33.33 10.36 -7.18
N LEU A 31 -34.07 10.54 -8.30
CA LEU A 31 -34.23 9.91 -9.64
C LEU A 31 -35.27 10.78 -10.44
N TYR A 32 -34.99 11.31 -11.66
CA TYR A 32 -35.94 11.52 -12.80
C TYR A 32 -35.28 12.19 -14.06
N TYR A 33 -36.07 12.49 -15.11
CA TYR A 33 -35.67 12.61 -16.53
C TYR A 33 -35.70 14.02 -17.18
N SER A 34 -34.99 14.12 -18.33
CA SER A 34 -35.19 15.06 -19.48
C SER A 34 -34.81 16.55 -19.28
N SER A 35 -34.38 17.34 -20.28
CA SER A 35 -34.22 17.13 -21.75
C SER A 35 -33.08 17.99 -22.34
N LEU A 36 -32.43 17.54 -23.43
CA LEU A 36 -31.52 18.36 -24.26
C LEU A 36 -32.27 19.39 -25.13
N PRO A 37 -31.65 20.55 -25.41
CA PRO A 37 -31.71 21.12 -26.76
C PRO A 37 -30.32 21.50 -27.32
N THR A 38 -30.05 20.92 -28.49
CA THR A 38 -29.31 21.41 -29.67
C THR A 38 -28.54 22.73 -29.62
N ALA A 39 -27.30 22.71 -30.15
CA ALA A 39 -26.54 23.91 -30.49
C ALA A 39 -27.19 24.76 -31.60
N GLN A 40 -26.91 26.07 -31.60
CA GLN A 40 -27.20 26.96 -32.73
C GLN A 40 -25.91 27.56 -33.30
N GLN A 41 -25.83 27.61 -34.63
CA GLN A 41 -24.83 28.39 -35.35
C GLN A 41 -25.26 29.87 -35.38
N THR A 42 -24.30 30.78 -35.32
CA THR A 42 -24.51 32.21 -35.64
C THR A 42 -23.39 32.72 -36.54
N THR A 43 -23.72 33.68 -37.40
CA THR A 43 -22.98 33.98 -38.62
C THR A 43 -22.02 35.18 -38.49
N THR A 44 -20.89 35.08 -39.18
CA THR A 44 -19.87 36.13 -39.29
C THR A 44 -20.36 37.35 -40.10
N PRO A 45 -20.17 38.58 -39.61
CA PRO A 45 -20.13 39.80 -40.42
C PRO A 45 -18.68 40.19 -40.74
N THR A 46 -18.40 40.59 -41.98
CA THR A 46 -17.05 41.01 -42.44
C THR A 46 -16.92 42.53 -42.45
N THR A 47 -15.83 43.07 -41.89
CA THR A 47 -15.39 44.47 -42.10
C THR A 47 -13.89 44.53 -42.39
N THR A 48 -13.52 45.36 -43.38
CA THR A 48 -12.16 45.46 -43.95
C THR A 48 -11.30 46.54 -43.24
N PRO A 49 -10.02 46.76 -43.57
CA PRO A 49 -8.97 46.73 -42.54
C PRO A 49 -8.52 48.11 -42.06
N THR A 50 -8.12 48.18 -40.78
CA THR A 50 -7.31 49.29 -40.24
C THR A 50 -5.87 48.82 -40.08
N THR A 51 -4.91 49.50 -40.71
CA THR A 51 -3.49 49.17 -40.64
C THR A 51 -2.87 49.68 -39.32
N THR A 52 -2.98 48.88 -38.27
CA THR A 52 -2.27 49.09 -36.99
C THR A 52 -0.89 48.43 -37.07
N PRO A 53 0.20 49.01 -36.51
CA PRO A 53 1.53 48.41 -36.57
C PRO A 53 1.60 47.01 -35.96
N THR A 54 2.23 46.07 -36.66
CA THR A 54 2.40 44.69 -36.21
C THR A 54 3.42 44.60 -35.07
N THR A 55 2.99 44.92 -33.85
CA THR A 55 3.62 44.33 -32.66
C THR A 55 3.36 42.84 -32.70
N THR A 56 4.39 42.04 -33.00
CA THR A 56 4.36 40.59 -32.77
C THR A 56 3.82 40.35 -31.36
N PRO A 57 2.77 39.53 -31.16
CA PRO A 57 2.34 39.15 -29.82
C PRO A 57 3.49 38.41 -29.14
N THR A 58 4.24 39.11 -28.29
CA THR A 58 5.19 38.49 -27.38
C THR A 58 4.33 37.72 -26.37
N THR A 59 4.12 36.44 -26.64
CA THR A 59 3.47 35.51 -25.70
C THR A 59 4.11 35.74 -24.33
N PRO A 60 3.32 36.04 -23.27
CA PRO A 60 3.89 36.25 -21.96
C PRO A 60 4.72 35.00 -21.59
N PRO A 61 5.87 35.17 -20.92
CA PRO A 61 6.73 34.04 -20.57
C PRO A 61 5.90 33.01 -19.78
N PRO A 62 6.07 31.71 -20.04
CA PRO A 62 5.29 30.68 -19.36
C PRO A 62 5.46 30.83 -17.83
N PRO A 63 4.39 30.71 -17.04
CA PRO A 63 4.45 30.97 -15.61
C PRO A 63 5.45 30.04 -14.94
N GLN A 64 6.23 30.59 -14.02
CA GLN A 64 7.30 29.85 -13.34
C GLN A 64 6.69 28.75 -12.45
N LYS A 65 7.36 27.59 -12.35
CA LYS A 65 7.04 26.60 -11.31
C LYS A 65 7.36 27.16 -9.93
N VAL A 66 6.37 27.23 -9.04
CA VAL A 66 6.56 27.68 -7.65
C VAL A 66 6.47 26.47 -6.71
N LEU A 67 7.41 26.42 -5.76
CA LEU A 67 7.43 25.44 -4.68
C LEU A 67 6.53 25.91 -3.53
N HIS A 68 5.75 25.00 -2.98
CA HIS A 68 5.00 25.25 -1.76
C HIS A 68 5.97 25.41 -0.57
N GLU A 69 6.17 26.66 -0.12
CA GLU A 69 6.92 26.97 1.10
C GLU A 69 6.09 26.62 2.35
N GLN A 70 4.78 26.45 2.19
CA GLN A 70 3.82 26.12 3.25
C GLN A 70 2.76 25.12 2.74
N VAL A 71 2.22 24.30 3.65
CA VAL A 71 1.01 23.51 3.40
C VAL A 71 0.05 23.70 4.58
N LEU A 72 -1.19 24.11 4.32
CA LEU A 72 -2.19 24.35 5.36
C LEU A 72 -3.33 23.33 5.26
N TYR A 73 -3.43 22.42 6.21
CA TYR A 73 -4.63 21.62 6.40
C TYR A 73 -5.67 22.44 7.16
N VAL A 74 -6.90 22.49 6.64
CA VAL A 74 -8.05 23.14 7.28
C VAL A 74 -9.09 22.07 7.59
N ILE A 75 -9.49 21.95 8.85
CA ILE A 75 -10.43 20.92 9.30
C ILE A 75 -11.85 21.46 9.18
N MET A 76 -12.67 20.84 8.34
CA MET A 76 -14.06 21.24 8.10
C MET A 76 -14.97 20.02 8.05
N ASN A 77 -15.41 19.53 9.21
CA ASN A 77 -16.18 18.30 9.30
C ASN A 77 -17.54 18.34 8.54
N ASP A 78 -18.21 19.50 8.48
CA ASP A 78 -19.39 19.69 7.62
C ASP A 78 -19.01 19.74 6.13
N GLU A 79 -19.60 18.85 5.34
CA GLU A 79 -19.29 18.74 3.90
C GLU A 79 -19.78 19.95 3.10
N LEU A 80 -20.95 20.52 3.40
CA LEU A 80 -21.47 21.61 2.58
C LEU A 80 -20.62 22.88 2.77
N THR A 81 -20.21 23.18 3.99
CA THR A 81 -19.24 24.24 4.32
C THR A 81 -17.91 24.01 3.61
N ARG A 82 -17.35 22.79 3.69
CA ARG A 82 -16.09 22.41 3.04
C ARG A 82 -16.14 22.52 1.51
N ILE A 83 -17.28 22.17 0.91
CA ILE A 83 -17.57 22.34 -0.51
C ILE A 83 -17.60 23.82 -0.90
N GLN A 84 -18.24 24.71 -0.13
CA GLN A 84 -18.24 26.15 -0.45
C GLN A 84 -16.84 26.77 -0.29
N PHE A 85 -16.09 26.36 0.74
CA PHE A 85 -14.71 26.78 0.95
C PHE A 85 -13.82 26.42 -0.25
N TYR A 86 -13.90 25.17 -0.71
CA TYR A 86 -13.18 24.72 -1.91
C TYR A 86 -13.61 25.49 -3.17
N LYS A 87 -14.92 25.66 -3.40
CA LYS A 87 -15.47 26.42 -4.53
C LYS A 87 -15.07 27.88 -4.59
N SER A 88 -14.73 28.49 -3.47
CA SER A 88 -14.22 29.87 -3.43
C SER A 88 -12.77 30.00 -3.90
N GLY A 89 -12.06 28.89 -4.11
CA GLY A 89 -10.61 28.88 -4.38
C GLY A 89 -9.75 28.95 -3.14
N ALA A 90 -10.33 28.99 -1.94
CA ALA A 90 -9.60 29.02 -0.66
C ALA A 90 -8.97 27.66 -0.29
N ALA A 91 -9.16 26.62 -1.11
CA ALA A 91 -8.44 25.34 -1.04
C ALA A 91 -8.09 24.84 -2.45
N ASP A 92 -6.98 24.12 -2.56
CA ASP A 92 -6.55 23.44 -3.79
C ASP A 92 -7.03 22.00 -3.84
N ILE A 93 -7.21 21.39 -2.66
CA ILE A 93 -7.67 20.02 -2.48
C ILE A 93 -8.75 20.04 -1.40
N ALA A 94 -9.83 19.29 -1.58
CA ALA A 94 -10.81 19.09 -0.50
C ALA A 94 -11.38 17.67 -0.47
N ALA A 95 -11.68 17.14 0.72
CA ALA A 95 -12.42 15.89 0.85
C ALA A 95 -13.87 16.06 0.38
N VAL A 96 -14.27 15.45 -0.74
CA VAL A 96 -15.64 15.54 -1.29
C VAL A 96 -16.18 14.13 -1.53
N THR A 97 -17.38 13.82 -1.03
CA THR A 97 -18.02 12.52 -1.26
C THR A 97 -18.38 12.31 -2.74
N PRO A 98 -18.30 11.07 -3.28
CA PRO A 98 -18.58 10.79 -4.69
C PRO A 98 -19.90 11.35 -5.22
N ASP A 99 -20.99 11.21 -4.45
CA ASP A 99 -22.32 11.73 -4.81
C ASP A 99 -22.35 13.26 -5.00
N ARG A 100 -21.38 13.98 -4.43
CA ARG A 100 -21.17 15.43 -4.51
C ARG A 100 -20.15 15.88 -5.54
N TRP A 101 -19.41 14.99 -6.20
CA TRP A 101 -18.38 15.43 -7.18
C TRP A 101 -18.98 16.25 -8.32
N LYS A 102 -20.18 15.89 -8.80
CA LYS A 102 -20.94 16.64 -9.81
C LYS A 102 -21.29 18.07 -9.36
N ASP A 103 -21.36 18.33 -8.04
CA ASP A 103 -21.66 19.64 -7.50
C ASP A 103 -20.43 20.55 -7.56
N VAL A 104 -19.21 19.98 -7.65
CA VAL A 104 -17.92 20.69 -7.55
C VAL A 104 -17.15 20.73 -8.88
N ASN A 105 -17.15 19.63 -9.65
CA ASN A 105 -16.33 19.47 -10.84
C ASN A 105 -16.64 20.51 -11.92
N GLY A 106 -15.60 21.15 -12.46
CA GLY A 106 -15.73 22.23 -13.43
C GLY A 106 -16.15 23.58 -12.84
N THR A 107 -16.21 23.74 -11.50
CA THR A 107 -16.41 25.07 -10.88
C THR A 107 -15.26 25.98 -11.29
N VAL A 108 -15.55 27.08 -11.99
CA VAL A 108 -14.58 28.14 -12.30
C VAL A 108 -14.31 28.94 -11.03
N VAL A 109 -13.02 29.06 -10.68
CA VAL A 109 -12.54 29.85 -9.54
C VAL A 109 -12.08 31.22 -10.01
N LYS A 110 -11.13 31.28 -10.96
CA LYS A 110 -10.52 32.55 -11.40
C LYS A 110 -10.00 32.48 -12.83
N GLY A 111 -10.61 33.21 -13.76
CA GLY A 111 -10.22 33.16 -15.18
C GLY A 111 -10.48 31.79 -15.79
N GLU A 112 -9.42 31.12 -16.27
CA GLU A 112 -9.47 29.76 -16.80
C GLU A 112 -9.36 28.66 -15.71
N HIS A 113 -9.03 29.04 -14.47
CA HIS A 113 -8.80 28.09 -13.38
C HIS A 113 -10.10 27.46 -12.88
N THR A 114 -10.12 26.13 -12.79
CA THR A 114 -11.30 25.31 -12.47
C THR A 114 -10.98 24.23 -11.44
N LEU A 115 -11.97 23.78 -10.67
CA LEU A 115 -11.85 22.58 -9.82
C LEU A 115 -12.02 21.31 -10.65
N GLN A 116 -11.11 20.35 -10.52
CA GLN A 116 -11.06 19.14 -11.34
C GLN A 116 -11.23 17.89 -10.47
N LEU A 117 -12.33 17.17 -10.69
CA LEU A 117 -12.63 15.90 -10.01
C LEU A 117 -12.78 14.78 -11.06
N ILE A 118 -11.80 13.88 -11.13
CA ILE A 118 -11.61 12.94 -12.26
C ILE A 118 -11.48 11.51 -11.75
N ILE A 119 -12.25 10.58 -12.34
CA ILE A 119 -12.14 9.13 -12.05
C ILE A 119 -11.11 8.51 -13.01
N ARG A 120 -9.91 8.21 -12.50
CA ARG A 120 -8.80 7.62 -13.27
C ARG A 120 -8.86 6.11 -13.28
N LYS A 121 -9.70 5.57 -14.17
CA LYS A 121 -9.86 4.11 -14.38
C LYS A 121 -8.59 3.41 -14.88
N ASP A 122 -7.62 4.17 -15.38
CA ASP A 122 -6.27 3.75 -15.75
C ASP A 122 -5.30 3.65 -14.56
N LYS A 123 -5.58 4.34 -13.44
CA LYS A 123 -4.81 4.30 -12.18
C LYS A 123 -5.59 3.59 -11.07
N PRO A 124 -5.68 2.25 -11.08
CA PRO A 124 -6.38 1.51 -10.04
C PRO A 124 -5.63 1.59 -8.70
N ARG A 125 -6.36 1.75 -7.60
CA ARG A 125 -5.84 1.67 -6.23
C ARG A 125 -5.92 0.23 -5.76
N LEU A 126 -5.15 -0.14 -4.73
CA LEU A 126 -5.02 -1.54 -4.31
C LEU A 126 -6.22 -2.07 -3.50
N THR A 127 -7.18 -1.21 -3.17
CA THR A 127 -8.41 -1.57 -2.47
C THR A 127 -9.27 -2.51 -3.29
N ILE A 128 -9.67 -3.65 -2.71
CA ILE A 128 -10.53 -4.66 -3.37
C ILE A 128 -11.84 -4.87 -2.59
N GLN A 129 -12.90 -5.29 -3.29
CA GLN A 129 -14.16 -5.76 -2.70
C GLN A 129 -14.44 -7.17 -3.21
N TYR A 130 -14.98 -8.04 -2.36
CA TYR A 130 -15.11 -9.46 -2.66
C TYR A 130 -16.23 -10.14 -1.86
N VAL A 131 -16.58 -11.34 -2.33
CA VAL A 131 -17.47 -12.31 -1.67
C VAL A 131 -16.59 -13.43 -1.14
N MET A 132 -16.71 -13.82 0.13
CA MET A 132 -16.01 -14.99 0.69
C MET A 132 -16.99 -16.16 0.84
N PHE A 133 -16.60 -17.35 0.41
CA PHE A 133 -17.35 -18.60 0.65
C PHE A 133 -16.65 -19.44 1.72
N ASN A 134 -17.38 -19.96 2.71
CA ASN A 134 -16.83 -20.93 3.65
C ASN A 134 -16.74 -22.32 3.00
N THR A 135 -15.62 -22.60 2.34
CA THR A 135 -15.44 -23.78 1.48
C THR A 135 -15.44 -25.14 2.19
N GLN A 136 -15.54 -25.17 3.53
CA GLN A 136 -15.75 -26.40 4.31
C GLN A 136 -17.23 -26.65 4.68
N ARG A 137 -18.16 -25.74 4.33
CA ARG A 137 -19.61 -25.95 4.44
C ARG A 137 -20.21 -26.40 3.11
N GLU A 138 -21.25 -27.22 3.15
CA GLU A 138 -22.08 -27.50 1.98
C GLU A 138 -22.99 -26.30 1.68
N PRO A 139 -23.28 -25.99 0.40
CA PRO A 139 -22.79 -26.64 -0.82
C PRO A 139 -21.46 -26.05 -1.34
N PHE A 140 -20.80 -25.16 -0.57
CA PHE A 140 -19.61 -24.41 -1.00
C PHE A 140 -18.34 -25.26 -1.09
N ASN A 141 -18.31 -26.45 -0.50
CA ASN A 141 -17.28 -27.47 -0.75
C ASN A 141 -17.24 -27.90 -2.23
N ILE A 142 -18.37 -27.88 -2.94
CA ILE A 142 -18.47 -28.24 -4.36
C ILE A 142 -17.98 -27.08 -5.25
N LEU A 143 -16.89 -27.30 -5.99
CA LEU A 143 -16.27 -26.31 -6.88
C LEU A 143 -17.23 -25.81 -7.97
N GLU A 144 -18.04 -26.71 -8.54
CA GLU A 144 -19.03 -26.38 -9.55
C GLU A 144 -20.12 -25.44 -9.00
N VAL A 145 -20.52 -25.59 -7.73
CA VAL A 145 -21.47 -24.66 -7.07
C VAL A 145 -20.82 -23.29 -6.88
N ARG A 146 -19.57 -23.20 -6.40
CA ARG A 146 -18.84 -21.92 -6.30
C ARG A 146 -18.75 -21.22 -7.65
N ARG A 147 -18.49 -21.97 -8.74
CA ARG A 147 -18.45 -21.48 -10.12
C ARG A 147 -19.82 -21.01 -10.63
N ALA A 148 -20.91 -21.72 -10.33
CA ALA A 148 -22.27 -21.31 -10.69
C ALA A 148 -22.67 -20.02 -9.97
N LEU A 149 -22.42 -19.94 -8.65
CA LEU A 149 -22.70 -18.74 -7.85
C LEU A 149 -21.89 -17.53 -8.34
N ALA A 150 -20.62 -17.72 -8.73
CA ALA A 150 -19.78 -16.66 -9.31
C ALA A 150 -20.32 -16.15 -10.67
N TYR A 151 -20.75 -17.03 -11.58
CA TYR A 151 -21.42 -16.61 -12.82
C TYR A 151 -22.78 -15.92 -12.59
N ALA A 152 -23.41 -16.12 -11.43
CA ALA A 152 -24.62 -15.43 -11.03
C ALA A 152 -24.40 -14.11 -10.25
N ILE A 153 -23.15 -13.62 -10.10
CA ILE A 153 -22.90 -12.30 -9.51
C ILE A 153 -23.17 -11.19 -10.55
N PRO A 154 -24.03 -10.19 -10.28
CA PRO A 154 -24.33 -9.11 -11.22
C PRO A 154 -23.26 -7.99 -11.19
N TYR A 155 -22.01 -8.35 -11.51
CA TYR A 155 -20.81 -7.49 -11.41
C TYR A 155 -21.02 -6.08 -11.96
N SER A 156 -21.51 -5.93 -13.19
CA SER A 156 -21.68 -4.63 -13.85
C SER A 156 -22.66 -3.70 -13.11
N THR A 157 -23.71 -4.26 -12.49
CA THR A 157 -24.66 -3.51 -11.67
C THR A 157 -24.01 -3.06 -10.36
N ILE A 158 -23.20 -3.92 -9.74
CA ILE A 158 -22.46 -3.58 -8.52
C ILE A 158 -21.47 -2.43 -8.80
N LEU A 159 -20.63 -2.55 -9.82
CA LEU A 159 -19.61 -1.55 -10.15
C LEU A 159 -20.21 -0.20 -10.57
N LYS A 160 -21.28 -0.21 -11.39
CA LYS A 160 -21.90 1.01 -11.90
C LYS A 160 -22.88 1.67 -10.94
N THR A 161 -23.75 0.89 -10.27
CA THR A 161 -24.88 1.43 -9.51
C THR A 161 -24.61 1.52 -8.01
N ILE A 162 -23.78 0.63 -7.46
CA ILE A 162 -23.39 0.65 -6.03
C ILE A 162 -22.10 1.45 -5.85
N PHE A 163 -21.08 1.18 -6.68
CA PHE A 163 -19.78 1.86 -6.58
C PHE A 163 -19.61 3.09 -7.49
N ALA A 164 -20.67 3.55 -8.17
CA ALA A 164 -20.68 4.76 -8.99
C ALA A 164 -19.48 4.88 -9.96
N ASP A 165 -19.07 3.76 -10.58
CA ASP A 165 -17.91 3.66 -11.48
C ASP A 165 -16.52 3.97 -10.83
N LEU A 166 -16.43 4.13 -9.50
CA LEU A 166 -15.19 4.22 -8.71
C LEU A 166 -14.50 2.87 -8.45
N TYR A 167 -15.09 1.77 -8.92
CA TYR A 167 -14.45 0.46 -8.95
C TYR A 167 -14.50 -0.11 -10.37
N VAL A 168 -13.42 -0.76 -10.79
CA VAL A 168 -13.30 -1.50 -12.06
C VAL A 168 -13.31 -3.01 -11.81
N PRO A 169 -13.62 -3.85 -12.83
CA PRO A 169 -13.58 -5.30 -12.66
C PRO A 169 -12.20 -5.79 -12.24
N LEU A 170 -12.17 -6.76 -11.32
CA LEU A 170 -10.97 -7.49 -10.90
C LEU A 170 -11.32 -8.98 -10.81
N HIS A 171 -10.41 -9.84 -11.26
CA HIS A 171 -10.58 -11.30 -11.26
C HIS A 171 -9.52 -12.05 -10.46
N THR A 172 -8.53 -11.35 -9.92
CA THR A 172 -7.36 -11.91 -9.21
C THR A 172 -7.32 -11.43 -7.77
N VAL A 173 -6.85 -12.30 -6.86
CA VAL A 173 -6.70 -11.96 -5.43
C VAL A 173 -5.59 -10.93 -5.19
N VAL A 174 -4.53 -10.97 -5.99
CA VAL A 174 -3.56 -9.86 -6.10
C VAL A 174 -4.15 -8.79 -7.04
N PRO A 175 -4.29 -7.53 -6.61
CA PRO A 175 -4.83 -6.44 -7.42
C PRO A 175 -3.88 -5.97 -8.53
N LYS A 176 -4.41 -5.31 -9.56
CA LYS A 176 -3.61 -4.67 -10.61
C LYS A 176 -2.75 -3.55 -10.02
N GLY A 177 -1.47 -3.51 -10.39
CA GLY A 177 -0.49 -2.58 -9.83
C GLY A 177 0.44 -3.21 -8.77
N MET A 178 0.48 -4.54 -8.69
CA MET A 178 1.47 -5.28 -7.90
C MET A 178 2.23 -6.31 -8.76
N PRO A 179 3.46 -6.70 -8.36
CA PRO A 179 4.12 -7.88 -8.90
C PRO A 179 3.23 -9.13 -8.79
N GLY A 180 3.25 -10.00 -9.79
CA GLY A 180 2.47 -11.24 -9.81
C GLY A 180 0.95 -11.04 -9.95
N TYR A 181 0.47 -9.81 -10.17
CA TYR A 181 -0.76 -9.62 -10.93
C TYR A 181 -0.59 -10.24 -12.33
N THR A 182 -1.66 -10.82 -12.86
CA THR A 182 -1.68 -11.42 -14.20
C THR A 182 -3.10 -11.49 -14.73
N GLU A 183 -3.27 -11.46 -16.06
CA GLU A 183 -4.52 -11.86 -16.71
C GLU A 183 -4.41 -13.25 -17.41
N PHE A 184 -3.23 -13.86 -17.39
CA PHE A 184 -2.94 -15.14 -18.04
C PHE A 184 -3.54 -16.30 -17.26
N ASN A 185 -4.24 -17.22 -17.95
CA ASN A 185 -4.97 -18.34 -17.35
C ASN A 185 -6.00 -17.98 -16.24
N ILE A 186 -6.42 -16.71 -16.16
CA ILE A 186 -7.45 -16.22 -15.25
C ILE A 186 -8.84 -16.38 -15.87
N ILE A 187 -9.76 -17.08 -15.18
CA ILE A 187 -11.17 -17.11 -15.54
C ILE A 187 -11.79 -15.75 -15.18
N LYS A 188 -12.10 -14.98 -16.22
CA LYS A 188 -12.83 -13.71 -16.12
C LYS A 188 -14.32 -13.96 -15.93
N TYR A 189 -14.74 -14.16 -14.67
CA TYR A 189 -16.15 -14.29 -14.30
C TYR A 189 -16.93 -13.02 -14.65
N THR A 190 -18.10 -13.20 -15.24
CA THR A 190 -19.04 -12.15 -15.66
C THR A 190 -20.46 -12.64 -15.42
N TYR A 191 -21.45 -11.75 -15.40
CA TYR A 191 -22.82 -12.15 -15.15
C TYR A 191 -23.39 -12.97 -16.31
N ASN A 192 -23.59 -14.27 -16.09
CA ASN A 192 -24.18 -15.21 -17.02
C ASN A 192 -25.03 -16.24 -16.27
N ILE A 193 -26.26 -15.85 -15.97
CA ILE A 193 -27.23 -16.69 -15.26
C ILE A 193 -27.59 -17.97 -16.02
N THR A 194 -27.49 -17.97 -17.36
CA THR A 194 -27.71 -19.17 -18.19
C THR A 194 -26.62 -20.21 -17.91
N LYS A 195 -25.34 -19.82 -17.98
CA LYS A 195 -24.22 -20.70 -17.65
C LYS A 195 -24.24 -21.17 -16.19
N ALA A 196 -24.67 -20.31 -15.26
CA ALA A 196 -24.87 -20.71 -13.88
C ALA A 196 -25.93 -21.83 -13.75
N LYS A 197 -27.06 -21.71 -14.47
CA LYS A 197 -28.11 -22.75 -14.53
C LYS A 197 -27.64 -24.02 -15.23
N GLU A 198 -26.86 -23.93 -16.30
CA GLU A 198 -26.26 -25.10 -16.98
C GLU A 198 -25.36 -25.91 -16.01
N ILE A 199 -24.57 -25.22 -15.17
CA ILE A 199 -23.70 -25.87 -14.19
C ILE A 199 -24.52 -26.54 -13.08
N ILE A 200 -25.53 -25.86 -12.52
CA ILE A 200 -26.43 -26.47 -11.52
C ILE A 200 -27.20 -27.65 -12.12
N LYS A 201 -27.73 -27.52 -13.34
CA LYS A 201 -28.46 -28.60 -14.00
C LYS A 201 -27.57 -29.81 -14.26
N LYS A 202 -26.32 -29.60 -14.62
CA LYS A 202 -25.33 -30.68 -14.73
C LYS A 202 -25.10 -31.41 -13.40
N LEU A 203 -25.13 -30.71 -12.26
CA LEU A 203 -25.03 -31.33 -10.94
C LEU A 203 -26.32 -32.08 -10.53
N GLU A 204 -27.50 -31.58 -10.90
CA GLU A 204 -28.76 -32.33 -10.76
C GLU A 204 -28.65 -33.68 -11.51
N ASP A 205 -28.27 -33.62 -12.79
CA ASP A 205 -28.33 -34.77 -13.70
C ASP A 205 -27.20 -35.80 -13.47
N GLU A 206 -25.99 -35.37 -13.12
CA GLU A 206 -24.85 -36.28 -12.87
C GLU A 206 -24.72 -36.72 -11.40
N LYS A 207 -25.22 -35.94 -10.43
CA LYS A 207 -24.96 -36.15 -9.00
C LYS A 207 -26.21 -36.09 -8.09
N GLY A 208 -27.40 -35.84 -8.64
CA GLY A 208 -28.64 -35.72 -7.85
C GLY A 208 -28.69 -34.47 -6.96
N PHE A 209 -27.91 -33.43 -7.28
CA PHE A 209 -27.81 -32.22 -6.47
C PHE A 209 -29.07 -31.35 -6.60
N ASP A 210 -29.84 -31.21 -5.52
CA ASP A 210 -30.99 -30.30 -5.46
C ASP A 210 -30.62 -28.98 -4.74
N PRO A 211 -30.58 -27.83 -5.44
CA PRO A 211 -30.25 -26.54 -4.82
C PRO A 211 -31.27 -26.09 -3.77
N SER A 212 -32.52 -26.56 -3.82
CA SER A 212 -33.60 -26.11 -2.93
C SER A 212 -33.50 -26.64 -1.49
N GLN A 213 -32.70 -27.69 -1.27
CA GLN A 213 -32.38 -28.19 0.07
C GLN A 213 -31.48 -27.23 0.87
N TYR A 214 -30.71 -26.37 0.19
CA TYR A 214 -29.71 -25.52 0.83
C TYR A 214 -30.25 -24.12 1.13
N THR A 215 -30.06 -23.69 2.38
CA THR A 215 -30.22 -22.28 2.77
C THR A 215 -28.84 -21.62 2.80
N ILE A 216 -28.64 -20.58 2.00
CA ILE A 216 -27.42 -19.77 1.97
C ILE A 216 -27.63 -18.51 2.83
N LYS A 217 -26.79 -18.27 3.83
CA LYS A 217 -26.73 -17.00 4.57
C LYS A 217 -25.64 -16.08 4.03
N ILE A 218 -26.01 -14.85 3.68
CA ILE A 218 -25.10 -13.76 3.31
C ILE A 218 -24.98 -12.78 4.48
N TYR A 219 -23.78 -12.68 5.06
CA TYR A 219 -23.48 -11.77 6.16
C TYR A 219 -22.77 -10.50 5.68
N TYR A 220 -23.11 -9.37 6.30
CA TYR A 220 -22.37 -8.11 6.16
C TYR A 220 -22.47 -7.27 7.45
N ASN A 221 -21.63 -6.24 7.56
CA ASN A 221 -21.63 -5.37 8.73
C ASN A 221 -22.70 -4.26 8.66
N THR A 222 -23.36 -3.99 9.78
CA THR A 222 -24.33 -2.88 9.92
C THR A 222 -23.65 -1.54 9.65
N GLY A 223 -24.40 -0.59 9.07
CA GLY A 223 -23.90 0.71 8.62
C GLY A 223 -23.28 0.73 7.22
N ASN A 224 -23.06 -0.43 6.59
CA ASN A 224 -22.47 -0.52 5.25
C ASN A 224 -23.54 -0.66 4.15
N THR A 225 -24.01 0.48 3.61
CA THR A 225 -25.02 0.53 2.54
C THR A 225 -24.59 -0.23 1.28
N ALA A 226 -23.32 -0.16 0.90
CA ALA A 226 -22.80 -0.86 -0.28
C ALA A 226 -22.95 -2.37 -0.15
N ARG A 227 -22.53 -2.95 0.98
CA ARG A 227 -22.65 -4.39 1.26
C ARG A 227 -24.11 -4.82 1.42
N ALA A 228 -24.98 -3.99 1.98
CA ALA A 228 -26.43 -4.25 2.03
C ALA A 228 -27.04 -4.40 0.62
N GLN A 229 -26.71 -3.48 -0.29
CA GLN A 229 -27.19 -3.51 -1.68
C GLN A 229 -26.60 -4.70 -2.47
N ILE A 230 -25.30 -5.02 -2.28
CA ILE A 230 -24.68 -6.21 -2.86
C ILE A 230 -25.38 -7.48 -2.37
N ALA A 231 -25.63 -7.60 -1.06
CA ALA A 231 -26.31 -8.76 -0.48
C ALA A 231 -27.72 -8.97 -1.07
N ALA A 232 -28.49 -7.91 -1.27
CA ALA A 232 -29.81 -7.99 -1.93
C ALA A 232 -29.74 -8.42 -3.40
N LEU A 233 -28.74 -7.92 -4.16
CA LEU A 233 -28.52 -8.34 -5.55
C LEU A 233 -28.12 -9.82 -5.65
N LEU A 234 -27.24 -10.30 -4.75
CA LEU A 234 -26.85 -11.71 -4.67
C LEU A 234 -28.02 -12.59 -4.24
N GLN A 235 -28.79 -12.18 -3.22
CA GLN A 235 -29.99 -12.87 -2.76
C GLN A 235 -30.97 -13.12 -3.91
N ASN A 236 -31.28 -12.08 -4.69
CA ASN A 236 -32.17 -12.20 -5.85
C ASN A 236 -31.62 -13.15 -6.92
N SER A 237 -30.35 -12.99 -7.32
CA SER A 237 -29.81 -13.78 -8.43
C SER A 237 -29.57 -15.25 -8.09
N TRP A 238 -29.03 -15.54 -6.89
CA TRP A 238 -28.80 -16.90 -6.42
C TRP A 238 -30.11 -17.64 -6.08
N SER A 239 -31.16 -16.94 -5.62
CA SER A 239 -32.50 -17.53 -5.53
C SER A 239 -33.05 -17.93 -6.91
N GLY A 240 -32.64 -17.22 -7.96
CA GLY A 240 -32.90 -17.57 -9.35
C GLY A 240 -32.24 -18.87 -9.84
N LEU A 241 -31.35 -19.48 -9.05
CA LEU A 241 -30.78 -20.82 -9.25
C LEU A 241 -31.46 -21.93 -8.42
N GLY A 242 -32.49 -21.60 -7.64
CA GLY A 242 -33.22 -22.56 -6.79
C GLY A 242 -32.79 -22.60 -5.32
N PHE A 243 -31.69 -21.94 -4.96
CA PHE A 243 -31.25 -21.83 -3.56
C PHE A 243 -32.21 -20.97 -2.72
N LYS A 244 -32.37 -21.29 -1.43
CA LYS A 244 -33.03 -20.39 -0.49
C LYS A 244 -31.99 -19.42 0.10
N VAL A 245 -32.07 -18.13 -0.21
CA VAL A 245 -31.03 -17.17 0.21
C VAL A 245 -31.56 -16.17 1.24
N VAL A 246 -30.82 -16.00 2.34
CA VAL A 246 -31.13 -15.13 3.48
C VAL A 246 -30.00 -14.13 3.69
N VAL A 247 -30.33 -12.89 4.03
CA VAL A 247 -29.36 -11.82 4.30
C VAL A 247 -29.44 -11.44 5.78
N GLU A 248 -28.29 -11.41 6.47
CA GLU A 248 -28.20 -11.07 7.90
C GLU A 248 -27.13 -9.97 8.09
N THR A 249 -27.33 -9.09 9.08
CA THR A 249 -26.42 -7.98 9.37
C THR A 249 -26.00 -7.99 10.85
N TYR A 250 -24.74 -7.64 11.09
CA TYR A 250 -24.14 -7.67 12.43
C TYR A 250 -23.30 -6.41 12.69
N ALA A 251 -23.24 -5.96 13.94
CA ALA A 251 -22.28 -4.93 14.35
C ALA A 251 -20.83 -5.41 14.07
N TRP A 252 -19.94 -4.50 13.64
CA TRP A 252 -18.58 -4.83 13.20
C TRP A 252 -17.81 -5.84 14.07
N PRO A 253 -17.72 -5.72 15.41
CA PRO A 253 -17.11 -6.76 16.27
C PRO A 253 -17.72 -8.15 16.11
N ILE A 254 -19.05 -8.25 16.04
CA ILE A 254 -19.78 -9.52 15.94
C ILE A 254 -19.65 -10.10 14.52
N PHE A 255 -19.57 -9.24 13.51
CA PHE A 255 -19.29 -9.66 12.14
C PHE A 255 -17.87 -10.26 12.02
N LEU A 256 -16.86 -9.59 12.60
CA LEU A 256 -15.48 -10.10 12.60
C LEU A 256 -15.35 -11.40 13.38
N ASP A 257 -15.89 -11.49 14.60
CA ASP A 257 -15.86 -12.74 15.40
C ASP A 257 -16.48 -13.93 14.65
N LYS A 258 -17.55 -13.71 13.89
CA LYS A 258 -18.15 -14.74 13.02
C LYS A 258 -17.28 -15.13 11.83
N VAL A 259 -16.59 -14.19 11.20
CA VAL A 259 -15.62 -14.49 10.12
C VAL A 259 -14.41 -15.24 10.67
N ASP A 260 -13.85 -14.76 11.78
CA ASP A 260 -12.68 -15.30 12.47
C ASP A 260 -12.89 -16.75 12.91
N ASN A 261 -14.05 -17.08 13.48
CA ASN A 261 -14.41 -18.44 13.91
C ASN A 261 -15.09 -19.28 12.79
N PHE A 262 -15.14 -18.79 11.55
CA PHE A 262 -15.80 -19.44 10.40
C PHE A 262 -17.28 -19.78 10.60
N ASP A 263 -17.99 -19.09 11.51
CA ASP A 263 -19.44 -19.22 11.65
C ASP A 263 -20.17 -18.33 10.65
N TYR A 264 -20.02 -18.65 9.36
CA TYR A 264 -20.76 -18.04 8.26
C TYR A 264 -20.78 -18.97 7.03
N ASP A 265 -21.68 -18.71 6.09
CA ASP A 265 -21.73 -19.41 4.80
C ASP A 265 -21.10 -18.54 3.71
N VAL A 266 -21.62 -17.30 3.57
CA VAL A 266 -21.11 -16.26 2.70
C VAL A 266 -20.91 -14.96 3.49
N ALA A 267 -19.79 -14.28 3.30
CA ALA A 267 -19.50 -12.99 3.93
C ALA A 267 -19.05 -11.95 2.88
N LEU A 268 -19.52 -10.71 3.02
CA LEU A 268 -19.15 -9.58 2.16
C LEU A 268 -18.13 -8.69 2.86
N LEU A 269 -16.97 -8.50 2.23
CA LEU A 269 -15.87 -7.76 2.81
C LEU A 269 -15.03 -7.07 1.71
N GLY A 270 -14.02 -6.30 2.13
CA GLY A 270 -13.08 -5.60 1.27
C GLY A 270 -11.76 -5.44 2.01
N TRP A 271 -10.69 -5.12 1.28
CA TRP A 271 -9.33 -5.06 1.81
C TRP A 271 -8.57 -3.86 1.24
N VAL A 272 -7.70 -3.28 2.06
CA VAL A 272 -6.72 -2.23 1.74
C VAL A 272 -5.39 -2.72 2.32
N PRO A 273 -4.25 -2.64 1.60
CA PRO A 273 -3.03 -3.26 2.08
C PRO A 273 -2.19 -2.32 2.95
N ASP A 274 -1.60 -2.89 4.02
CA ASP A 274 -0.73 -2.16 4.95
C ASP A 274 0.66 -1.84 4.35
N TYR A 275 1.10 -2.63 3.37
CA TYR A 275 2.38 -2.50 2.69
C TYR A 275 2.30 -3.00 1.24
N LEU A 276 3.19 -2.50 0.39
CA LEU A 276 3.15 -2.67 -1.07
C LEU A 276 3.76 -4.01 -1.54
N ASP A 277 3.24 -5.13 -1.04
CA ASP A 277 3.68 -6.46 -1.46
C ASP A 277 2.51 -7.46 -1.59
N PRO A 278 2.53 -8.36 -2.61
CA PRO A 278 1.54 -9.42 -2.78
C PRO A 278 1.34 -10.35 -1.58
N ASP A 279 2.29 -10.47 -0.64
CA ASP A 279 2.10 -11.24 0.58
C ASP A 279 0.94 -10.74 1.44
N ASN A 280 0.67 -9.42 1.43
CA ASN A 280 -0.49 -8.82 2.11
C ASN A 280 -1.84 -9.28 1.50
N TYR A 281 -1.81 -10.01 0.37
CA TYR A 281 -2.98 -10.70 -0.19
C TYR A 281 -2.83 -12.23 -0.12
N LEU A 282 -1.64 -12.78 -0.42
CA LEU A 282 -1.43 -14.22 -0.41
C LEU A 282 -1.50 -14.82 1.00
N THR A 283 -0.83 -14.24 2.00
CA THR A 283 -0.90 -14.76 3.38
C THR A 283 -2.32 -14.62 3.97
N PRO A 284 -3.03 -13.46 3.85
CA PRO A 284 -4.39 -13.32 4.36
C PRO A 284 -5.48 -14.11 3.61
N PHE A 285 -5.39 -14.29 2.28
CA PHE A 285 -6.48 -14.87 1.48
C PHE A 285 -6.17 -16.21 0.81
N VAL A 286 -4.91 -16.53 0.52
CA VAL A 286 -4.54 -17.71 -0.30
C VAL A 286 -3.91 -18.83 0.52
N TRP A 287 -3.21 -18.51 1.62
CA TRP A 287 -2.63 -19.52 2.50
C TRP A 287 -3.71 -20.38 3.17
N GLY A 288 -3.68 -21.69 2.90
CA GLY A 288 -4.62 -22.68 3.43
C GLY A 288 -4.26 -23.28 4.78
N GLY A 289 -3.39 -22.63 5.56
CA GLY A 289 -2.98 -23.06 6.91
C GLY A 289 -1.96 -24.21 6.96
N ALA A 290 -1.54 -24.76 5.80
CA ALA A 290 -0.49 -25.77 5.76
C ALA A 290 0.89 -25.16 6.07
N GLU A 291 1.72 -25.93 6.78
CA GLU A 291 3.08 -25.58 7.18
C GLU A 291 4.07 -26.64 6.70
N PHE A 292 5.36 -26.29 6.63
CA PHE A 292 6.37 -27.12 5.96
C PHE A 292 7.68 -27.16 6.74
N THR A 293 8.27 -28.36 6.86
CA THR A 293 9.62 -28.56 7.43
C THR A 293 10.71 -28.34 6.38
N GLU A 294 10.42 -28.65 5.12
CA GLU A 294 11.23 -28.29 3.95
C GLU A 294 10.34 -27.65 2.87
N LEU A 295 10.88 -26.66 2.16
CA LEU A 295 10.19 -25.99 1.06
C LEU A 295 11.23 -25.37 0.12
N ASN A 296 11.45 -25.99 -1.03
CA ASN A 296 12.54 -25.66 -1.96
C ASN A 296 11.99 -25.41 -3.38
N TYR A 297 12.79 -24.75 -4.22
CA TYR A 297 12.51 -24.59 -5.65
C TYR A 297 13.75 -24.88 -6.51
N TYR A 298 13.51 -25.31 -7.74
CA TYR A 298 14.54 -25.63 -8.72
C TYR A 298 14.13 -25.02 -10.06
N THR A 299 15.02 -24.24 -10.66
CA THR A 299 14.80 -23.55 -11.95
C THR A 299 15.42 -24.33 -13.11
N ASN A 300 14.91 -24.11 -14.33
CA ASN A 300 15.44 -24.69 -15.57
C ASN A 300 15.51 -26.23 -15.55
N VAL A 301 14.56 -26.89 -14.87
CA VAL A 301 14.49 -28.34 -14.77
C VAL A 301 14.06 -28.95 -16.12
N ASN A 302 14.68 -30.04 -16.57
CA ASN A 302 14.18 -30.72 -17.77
C ASN A 302 12.89 -31.49 -17.44
N ALA A 303 11.92 -31.52 -18.37
CA ALA A 303 10.62 -32.17 -18.14
C ALA A 303 10.74 -33.64 -17.69
N ASN A 304 11.69 -34.39 -18.26
CA ASN A 304 11.99 -35.78 -17.90
C ASN A 304 12.74 -35.95 -16.55
N GLN A 305 13.14 -34.86 -15.90
CA GLN A 305 13.84 -34.84 -14.60
C GLN A 305 12.94 -34.44 -13.42
N VAL A 306 11.67 -34.10 -13.64
CA VAL A 306 10.71 -33.74 -12.57
C VAL A 306 10.60 -34.85 -11.51
N GLY A 307 10.64 -36.12 -11.95
CA GLY A 307 10.65 -37.30 -11.09
C GLY A 307 11.89 -37.50 -10.23
N ASN A 308 12.91 -36.62 -10.32
CA ASN A 308 14.06 -36.59 -9.41
C ASN A 308 13.80 -35.71 -8.17
N TYR A 309 12.76 -34.86 -8.20
CA TYR A 309 12.48 -33.86 -7.17
C TYR A 309 11.17 -34.11 -6.41
N LEU A 310 10.21 -34.79 -7.06
CA LEU A 310 8.85 -35.03 -6.58
C LEU A 310 8.51 -36.52 -6.54
N SER A 311 7.76 -36.93 -5.52
CA SER A 311 7.13 -38.27 -5.47
C SER A 311 5.78 -38.34 -6.20
N LYS A 312 5.05 -37.22 -6.26
CA LYS A 312 3.86 -37.01 -7.11
C LYS A 312 3.73 -35.53 -7.46
N ILE A 313 2.90 -35.23 -8.47
CA ILE A 313 2.48 -33.86 -8.81
C ILE A 313 1.12 -33.62 -8.17
N ASP A 314 0.97 -32.49 -7.47
CA ASP A 314 -0.30 -32.03 -6.89
C ASP A 314 -0.89 -30.86 -7.68
N ARG A 315 -0.05 -29.96 -8.19
CA ARG A 315 -0.48 -28.85 -9.07
C ARG A 315 0.51 -28.67 -10.22
N GLU A 316 -0.04 -28.44 -11.40
CA GLU A 316 0.66 -27.86 -12.55
C GLU A 316 0.02 -26.50 -12.85
N VAL A 317 0.83 -25.47 -13.08
CA VAL A 317 0.35 -24.15 -13.47
C VAL A 317 1.27 -23.55 -14.51
N GLU A 318 0.71 -23.15 -15.65
CA GLU A 318 1.42 -22.30 -16.60
C GLU A 318 1.16 -20.84 -16.24
N THR A 319 2.24 -20.09 -16.00
CA THR A 319 2.22 -18.64 -15.74
C THR A 319 2.65 -17.89 -17.01
N GLU A 320 2.76 -16.57 -16.97
CA GLU A 320 3.14 -15.80 -18.16
C GLU A 320 4.51 -16.22 -18.71
N ASN A 321 5.50 -16.40 -17.82
CA ASN A 321 6.90 -16.64 -18.19
C ASN A 321 7.41 -18.06 -17.85
N TYR A 322 6.74 -18.82 -16.98
CA TYR A 322 7.22 -20.12 -16.51
C TYR A 322 6.14 -21.21 -16.57
N TYR A 323 6.57 -22.47 -16.58
CA TYR A 323 5.71 -23.60 -16.19
C TYR A 323 6.10 -24.02 -14.77
N ILE A 324 5.13 -24.15 -13.86
CA ILE A 324 5.37 -24.47 -12.46
C ILE A 324 4.72 -25.80 -12.10
N ILE A 325 5.50 -26.70 -11.49
CA ILE A 325 5.03 -27.98 -10.95
C ILE A 325 5.27 -27.99 -9.45
N VAL A 326 4.26 -28.39 -8.67
CA VAL A 326 4.29 -28.42 -7.21
C VAL A 326 3.91 -29.81 -6.70
N GLY A 327 4.64 -30.32 -5.70
CA GLY A 327 4.28 -31.56 -5.00
C GLY A 327 5.21 -31.90 -3.82
N PRO A 328 4.95 -33.00 -3.11
CA PRO A 328 5.81 -33.50 -2.06
C PRO A 328 7.18 -33.94 -2.60
N LYS A 329 8.23 -33.56 -1.87
CA LYS A 329 9.61 -34.01 -2.08
C LYS A 329 9.69 -35.54 -2.13
N GLY A 330 10.48 -36.05 -3.05
CA GLY A 330 10.70 -37.50 -3.25
C GLY A 330 11.13 -37.79 -4.67
N THR A 331 10.88 -39.02 -5.14
CA THR A 331 11.17 -39.43 -6.52
C THR A 331 10.04 -40.28 -7.10
N GLY A 332 9.97 -40.32 -8.43
CA GLY A 332 9.02 -41.16 -9.18
C GLY A 332 7.85 -40.43 -9.85
N ALA A 333 7.71 -39.10 -9.67
CA ALA A 333 6.70 -38.32 -10.38
C ALA A 333 6.94 -38.31 -11.90
N THR A 334 5.91 -38.64 -12.68
CA THR A 334 5.96 -38.65 -14.16
C THR A 334 5.43 -37.35 -14.73
N PHE A 335 6.27 -36.64 -15.51
CA PHE A 335 5.85 -35.48 -16.30
C PHE A 335 6.32 -35.66 -17.75
N THR A 336 5.36 -35.71 -18.68
CA THR A 336 5.60 -36.00 -20.11
C THR A 336 5.11 -34.90 -21.05
N LYS A 337 4.50 -33.84 -20.51
CA LYS A 337 4.00 -32.71 -21.30
C LYS A 337 5.17 -31.88 -21.82
N TYR A 338 5.17 -31.62 -23.13
CA TYR A 338 6.11 -30.68 -23.73
C TYR A 338 5.77 -29.24 -23.28
N VAL A 339 6.78 -28.51 -22.84
CA VAL A 339 6.66 -27.11 -22.39
C VAL A 339 7.73 -26.27 -23.08
N THR A 340 7.35 -25.07 -23.52
CA THR A 340 8.24 -24.10 -24.20
C THR A 340 8.81 -23.05 -23.24
N LYS A 341 8.15 -22.84 -22.09
CA LYS A 341 8.59 -21.95 -21.02
C LYS A 341 9.58 -22.66 -20.09
N PRO A 342 10.54 -21.94 -19.48
CA PRO A 342 11.38 -22.48 -18.42
C PRO A 342 10.55 -23.16 -17.32
N LEU A 343 10.94 -24.38 -16.97
CA LEU A 343 10.26 -25.20 -15.98
C LEU A 343 10.83 -24.93 -14.58
N LEU A 344 9.95 -24.64 -13.64
CA LEU A 344 10.25 -24.51 -12.23
C LEU A 344 9.54 -25.62 -11.45
N VAL A 345 10.28 -26.30 -10.58
CA VAL A 345 9.73 -27.33 -9.69
C VAL A 345 9.81 -26.83 -8.26
N VAL A 346 8.68 -26.79 -7.55
CA VAL A 346 8.59 -26.56 -6.11
C VAL A 346 8.37 -27.90 -5.41
N ASN A 347 9.26 -28.25 -4.48
CA ASN A 347 9.05 -29.40 -3.60
C ASN A 347 8.88 -29.00 -2.14
N TYR A 348 8.11 -29.79 -1.40
CA TYR A 348 7.84 -29.54 0.01
C TYR A 348 7.85 -30.82 0.85
N VAL A 349 8.11 -30.68 2.15
CA VAL A 349 7.82 -31.70 3.17
C VAL A 349 6.85 -31.09 4.16
N LEU A 350 5.66 -31.68 4.28
CA LEU A 350 4.57 -31.14 5.09
C LEU A 350 4.86 -31.30 6.57
N ASP A 351 4.72 -30.22 7.33
CA ASP A 351 4.65 -30.26 8.79
C ASP A 351 3.23 -30.67 9.19
N GLN A 352 3.00 -31.97 9.31
CA GLN A 352 1.67 -32.53 9.57
C GLN A 352 1.13 -32.08 10.94
N GLU A 353 1.97 -31.92 11.97
CA GLU A 353 1.52 -31.48 13.30
C GLU A 353 1.03 -30.03 13.26
N LYS A 354 1.84 -29.11 12.73
CA LYS A 354 1.46 -27.69 12.65
C LYS A 354 0.26 -27.48 11.70
N THR A 355 0.21 -28.23 10.59
CA THR A 355 -0.91 -28.20 9.65
C THR A 355 -2.21 -28.66 10.31
N ASN A 356 -2.21 -29.81 10.99
CA ASN A 356 -3.39 -30.29 11.73
C ASN A 356 -3.82 -29.31 12.82
N LYS A 357 -2.86 -28.77 13.58
CA LYS A 357 -3.08 -27.79 14.66
C LYS A 357 -3.69 -26.46 14.19
N ASN A 358 -3.46 -26.08 12.93
CA ASN A 358 -4.17 -24.98 12.29
C ASN A 358 -5.58 -25.43 11.83
N TRP A 359 -5.69 -26.61 11.20
CA TRP A 359 -6.93 -27.15 10.64
C TRP A 359 -8.00 -27.61 11.64
N GLU A 360 -7.61 -28.04 12.85
CA GLU A 360 -8.47 -28.49 13.95
C GLU A 360 -9.14 -27.34 14.70
N LYS A 361 -8.43 -26.21 14.84
CA LYS A 361 -8.89 -25.00 15.52
C LYS A 361 -8.60 -23.78 14.63
N PRO A 362 -9.26 -23.71 13.47
CA PRO A 362 -9.01 -22.67 12.49
C PRO A 362 -9.50 -21.33 13.04
N TYR A 363 -8.69 -20.30 12.82
CA TYR A 363 -8.99 -18.90 13.08
C TYR A 363 -8.57 -18.10 11.84
N ALA A 364 -9.51 -17.37 11.22
CA ALA A 364 -9.27 -16.66 9.96
C ALA A 364 -8.19 -15.59 10.12
N PHE A 365 -7.46 -15.31 9.02
CA PHE A 365 -6.34 -14.36 8.93
C PHE A 365 -5.10 -14.68 9.81
N VAL A 366 -5.26 -15.40 10.92
CA VAL A 366 -4.21 -15.75 11.89
C VAL A 366 -3.62 -17.16 11.65
N SER A 367 -4.42 -18.10 11.13
CA SER A 367 -3.99 -19.50 10.91
C SER A 367 -4.30 -20.06 9.53
N MET A 368 -5.18 -19.41 8.77
CA MET A 368 -5.46 -19.64 7.35
C MET A 368 -6.37 -18.53 6.81
N ASN A 369 -6.60 -18.55 5.50
CA ASN A 369 -7.58 -17.68 4.84
C ASN A 369 -9.01 -17.79 5.39
N PRO A 370 -9.81 -16.71 5.35
CA PRO A 370 -11.19 -16.70 5.82
C PRO A 370 -12.13 -17.63 5.04
N SER A 371 -11.82 -17.96 3.78
CA SER A 371 -12.64 -18.88 2.98
C SER A 371 -12.49 -20.36 3.41
N ASN A 372 -11.68 -20.64 4.45
CA ASN A 372 -11.38 -21.97 4.98
C ASN A 372 -10.86 -22.94 3.88
N TRP A 373 -10.24 -22.38 2.84
CA TRP A 373 -9.85 -23.11 1.65
C TRP A 373 -8.47 -23.75 1.85
N ARG A 374 -8.43 -25.08 1.78
CA ARG A 374 -7.30 -25.89 2.25
C ARG A 374 -6.61 -26.58 1.08
N ASP A 375 -5.66 -25.88 0.46
CA ASP A 375 -4.80 -26.44 -0.60
C ASP A 375 -3.33 -26.39 -0.18
N ILE A 376 -2.69 -27.56 -0.12
CA ILE A 376 -1.31 -27.69 0.38
C ILE A 376 -0.30 -27.10 -0.62
N ALA A 377 -0.45 -27.39 -1.92
CA ALA A 377 0.48 -26.93 -2.95
C ALA A 377 0.45 -25.39 -3.10
N THR A 378 -0.72 -24.78 -3.02
CA THR A 378 -0.90 -23.32 -3.07
C THR A 378 -0.44 -22.65 -1.78
N SER A 379 -0.59 -23.34 -0.64
CA SER A 379 0.06 -22.93 0.61
C SER A 379 1.59 -22.98 0.52
N ALA A 380 2.15 -23.98 -0.18
CA ALA A 380 3.59 -24.08 -0.44
C ALA A 380 4.08 -22.93 -1.33
N LEU A 381 3.38 -22.61 -2.43
CA LEU A 381 3.68 -21.44 -3.27
C LEU A 381 3.63 -20.14 -2.45
N THR A 382 2.60 -19.97 -1.61
CA THR A 382 2.44 -18.78 -0.74
C THR A 382 3.55 -18.66 0.31
N LYS A 383 3.92 -19.77 0.99
CA LYS A 383 5.01 -19.78 1.97
C LYS A 383 6.39 -19.64 1.33
N LEU A 384 6.53 -19.96 0.05
CA LEU A 384 7.76 -19.84 -0.72
C LEU A 384 7.97 -18.43 -1.25
N SER A 385 6.95 -17.77 -1.79
CA SER A 385 7.07 -16.40 -2.34
C SER A 385 7.54 -15.38 -1.29
N LYS A 386 7.31 -15.65 0.00
CA LYS A 386 7.88 -14.89 1.13
C LYS A 386 9.41 -14.95 1.23
N LYS A 387 10.08 -15.96 0.67
CA LYS A 387 11.52 -16.25 0.88
C LYS A 387 12.41 -16.02 -0.34
N VAL A 388 11.85 -15.99 -1.55
CA VAL A 388 12.64 -15.91 -2.79
C VAL A 388 13.18 -14.50 -3.00
N LEU A 389 14.50 -14.37 -3.12
CA LEU A 389 15.21 -13.11 -3.41
C LEU A 389 15.18 -12.70 -4.90
N ASP A 390 15.10 -13.66 -5.82
CA ASP A 390 15.00 -13.40 -7.26
C ASP A 390 13.59 -12.88 -7.63
N PRO A 391 13.45 -11.63 -8.15
CA PRO A 391 12.14 -11.05 -8.40
C PRO A 391 11.31 -11.78 -9.46
N ALA A 392 11.93 -12.29 -10.52
CA ALA A 392 11.23 -12.95 -11.63
C ALA A 392 10.72 -14.34 -11.24
N ILE A 393 11.53 -15.09 -10.49
CA ILE A 393 11.13 -16.37 -9.93
C ILE A 393 10.04 -16.18 -8.87
N ARG A 394 10.18 -15.16 -8.01
CA ARG A 394 9.18 -14.81 -7.00
C ARG A 394 7.84 -14.44 -7.63
N GLU A 395 7.84 -13.60 -8.65
CA GLU A 395 6.66 -13.21 -9.42
C GLU A 395 5.96 -14.42 -10.04
N ALA A 396 6.71 -15.33 -10.67
CA ALA A 396 6.14 -16.55 -11.25
C ALA A 396 5.42 -17.42 -10.19
N ILE A 397 6.02 -17.58 -9.00
CA ILE A 397 5.42 -18.32 -7.88
C ILE A 397 4.13 -17.64 -7.38
N ILE A 398 4.09 -16.30 -7.36
CA ILE A 398 2.89 -15.50 -7.02
C ILE A 398 1.81 -15.70 -8.09
N GLN A 399 2.13 -15.55 -9.39
CA GLN A 399 1.18 -15.77 -10.49
C GLN A 399 0.56 -17.17 -10.41
N ALA A 400 1.35 -18.21 -10.14
CA ALA A 400 0.81 -19.57 -10.03
C ALA A 400 -0.20 -19.71 -8.86
N ALA A 401 0.07 -19.10 -7.72
CA ALA A 401 -0.87 -19.10 -6.59
C ALA A 401 -2.17 -18.34 -6.91
N VAL A 402 -2.06 -17.18 -7.58
CA VAL A 402 -3.20 -16.36 -8.03
C VAL A 402 -4.06 -17.12 -9.06
N ILE A 403 -3.45 -17.83 -10.00
CA ILE A 403 -4.13 -18.61 -11.03
C ILE A 403 -4.89 -19.79 -10.40
N ILE A 404 -4.29 -20.56 -9.48
CA ILE A 404 -5.02 -21.64 -8.79
C ILE A 404 -6.21 -21.07 -8.01
N PHE A 405 -5.98 -19.99 -7.25
CA PHE A 405 -7.00 -19.38 -6.41
C PHE A 405 -8.20 -18.86 -7.22
N ASN A 406 -7.97 -18.18 -8.35
CA ASN A 406 -9.05 -17.79 -9.27
C ASN A 406 -9.82 -19.01 -9.82
N ASN A 407 -9.11 -20.06 -10.23
CA ASN A 407 -9.72 -21.26 -10.83
C ASN A 407 -10.55 -22.08 -9.82
N GLU A 408 -10.18 -22.07 -8.53
CA GLU A 408 -10.85 -22.78 -7.43
C GLU A 408 -11.98 -21.99 -6.76
N VAL A 409 -12.09 -20.68 -7.05
CA VAL A 409 -13.22 -19.80 -6.66
C VAL A 409 -13.59 -19.83 -5.16
N PRO A 410 -12.66 -19.83 -4.18
CA PRO A 410 -13.03 -19.73 -2.77
C PRO A 410 -13.55 -18.32 -2.40
N MET A 411 -13.11 -17.30 -3.14
CA MET A 411 -13.46 -15.89 -2.91
C MET A 411 -13.63 -15.14 -4.24
N PRO A 412 -14.86 -15.01 -4.79
CA PRO A 412 -15.11 -14.16 -5.95
C PRO A 412 -14.77 -12.68 -5.70
N LEU A 413 -13.82 -12.14 -6.47
CA LEU A 413 -13.56 -10.70 -6.52
C LEU A 413 -14.71 -9.97 -7.22
N LEU A 414 -15.17 -8.85 -6.64
CA LEU A 414 -16.18 -7.98 -7.25
C LEU A 414 -15.55 -6.88 -8.09
N GLY A 415 -14.46 -6.29 -7.59
CA GLY A 415 -13.74 -5.20 -8.26
C GLY A 415 -12.62 -4.61 -7.43
N GLN A 416 -11.88 -3.71 -8.07
CA GLN A 416 -10.76 -2.95 -7.54
C GLN A 416 -11.07 -1.44 -7.61
N ALA A 417 -10.76 -0.68 -6.57
CA ALA A 417 -11.00 0.76 -6.55
C ALA A 417 -10.12 1.48 -7.59
N VAL A 418 -10.54 2.66 -8.02
CA VAL A 418 -9.72 3.52 -8.90
C VAL A 418 -9.45 4.88 -8.29
N THR A 419 -8.39 5.53 -8.77
CA THR A 419 -7.96 6.82 -8.24
C THR A 419 -8.96 7.91 -8.57
N GLY A 420 -9.43 8.60 -7.54
CA GLY A 420 -9.99 9.93 -7.66
C GLY A 420 -8.87 10.96 -7.70
N GLU A 421 -8.80 11.75 -8.76
CA GLU A 421 -8.08 13.02 -8.77
C GLU A 421 -9.06 14.09 -8.31
N ASN A 422 -8.62 14.98 -7.42
CA ASN A 422 -9.45 16.03 -6.86
C ASN A 422 -8.57 17.20 -6.44
N HIS A 423 -8.37 18.14 -7.37
CA HIS A 423 -7.62 19.37 -7.09
C HIS A 423 -8.01 20.52 -8.03
N GLY A 424 -7.57 21.73 -7.70
CA GLY A 424 -7.56 22.86 -8.62
C GLY A 424 -6.76 22.56 -9.88
N SER A 425 -7.20 23.10 -11.03
CA SER A 425 -6.56 22.93 -12.34
C SER A 425 -5.16 23.53 -12.41
N TRP A 426 -4.80 24.37 -11.43
CA TRP A 426 -3.51 25.01 -11.30
C TRP A 426 -2.48 24.12 -10.58
N VAL A 427 -2.90 23.16 -9.75
CA VAL A 427 -2.01 22.17 -9.13
C VAL A 427 -1.42 21.24 -10.18
N LYS A 428 -0.09 21.14 -10.25
CA LYS A 428 0.66 20.41 -11.29
C LYS A 428 1.57 19.33 -10.73
N ASP A 429 1.86 18.34 -11.58
CA ASP A 429 2.64 17.13 -11.30
C ASP A 429 2.17 16.33 -10.07
N MET A 430 0.89 16.51 -9.67
CA MET A 430 0.19 15.72 -8.66
C MET A 430 0.17 14.23 -9.06
N TYR A 431 0.38 13.36 -8.09
CA TYR A 431 0.55 11.93 -8.28
C TYR A 431 0.00 11.16 -7.08
N TYR A 432 -0.30 9.88 -7.30
CA TYR A 432 -1.17 9.08 -6.42
C TYR A 432 -0.52 7.72 -6.11
N PRO A 433 0.37 7.66 -5.11
CA PRO A 433 1.03 6.41 -4.75
C PRO A 433 0.03 5.34 -4.29
N LEU A 434 0.45 4.09 -4.37
CA LEU A 434 -0.48 2.97 -4.19
C LEU A 434 -0.74 2.63 -2.70
N THR A 435 0.23 2.90 -1.81
CA THR A 435 0.14 2.68 -0.34
C THR A 435 0.65 3.86 0.51
N THR A 436 1.05 4.97 -0.13
CA THR A 436 1.57 6.17 0.53
C THR A 436 0.92 7.43 -0.06
N PHE A 437 1.34 8.61 0.39
CA PHE A 437 0.74 9.89 0.02
C PHE A 437 1.64 10.69 -0.92
N ALA A 438 1.08 11.66 -1.63
CA ALA A 438 1.87 12.60 -2.41
C ALA A 438 2.78 13.42 -1.47
N ARG A 439 4.04 13.63 -1.87
CA ARG A 439 4.94 14.56 -1.19
C ARG A 439 4.74 15.94 -1.78
N TYR A 440 4.31 16.88 -0.96
CA TYR A 440 3.83 18.17 -1.43
C TYR A 440 4.93 19.15 -1.84
N ASP A 441 6.20 18.81 -1.61
CA ASP A 441 7.38 19.48 -2.16
C ASP A 441 7.81 18.94 -3.54
N LEU A 442 7.07 17.96 -4.09
CA LEU A 442 7.26 17.40 -5.44
C LEU A 442 6.04 17.66 -6.37
N VAL A 443 5.05 18.38 -5.84
CA VAL A 443 3.87 18.97 -6.50
C VAL A 443 4.13 20.48 -6.57
N TRP A 444 3.55 21.19 -7.55
CA TRP A 444 3.82 22.63 -7.72
C TRP A 444 2.65 23.39 -8.33
N GLU A 445 2.70 24.71 -8.20
CA GLU A 445 1.74 25.62 -8.80
C GLU A 445 2.42 26.68 -9.68
N PRO A 446 1.77 27.10 -10.78
CA PRO A 446 2.30 28.15 -11.63
C PRO A 446 2.21 29.50 -10.91
N SER A 447 3.15 30.39 -11.18
CA SER A 447 3.19 31.76 -10.61
C SER A 447 1.98 32.66 -10.95
N ASN A 448 0.96 32.14 -11.64
CA ASN A 448 -0.33 32.77 -11.95
C ASN A 448 -1.55 31.93 -11.53
N ALA A 449 -1.40 31.02 -10.57
CA ALA A 449 -2.52 30.34 -9.92
C ALA A 449 -3.50 31.34 -9.26
N PRO A 450 -4.71 30.91 -8.86
CA PRO A 450 -5.58 31.73 -8.02
C PRO A 450 -4.87 32.18 -6.73
N VAL A 451 -5.35 33.28 -6.16
CA VAL A 451 -4.93 33.76 -4.83
C VAL A 451 -6.18 34.22 -4.11
N GLU A 452 -6.56 33.49 -3.06
CA GLU A 452 -7.83 33.65 -2.35
C GLU A 452 -7.63 33.47 -0.82
N PRO A 453 -8.35 34.22 0.04
CA PRO A 453 -8.11 34.21 1.48
C PRO A 453 -8.70 32.97 2.16
N THR A 454 -7.92 32.27 2.99
CA THR A 454 -8.41 31.10 3.77
C THR A 454 -9.22 31.49 5.00
N GLY A 455 -9.09 32.75 5.47
CA GLY A 455 -9.62 33.19 6.76
C GLY A 455 -8.86 32.65 7.99
N ILE A 456 -7.88 31.75 7.81
CA ILE A 456 -7.07 31.15 8.86
C ILE A 456 -5.76 31.91 8.99
N GLU A 457 -5.45 32.47 10.17
CA GLU A 457 -4.13 33.04 10.51
C GLU A 457 -3.61 34.15 9.56
N GLY A 458 -4.47 34.74 8.73
CA GLY A 458 -4.07 35.70 7.68
C GLY A 458 -3.41 35.06 6.46
N ILE A 459 -3.52 33.74 6.31
CA ILE A 459 -2.96 32.95 5.21
C ILE A 459 -3.91 33.00 4.01
N ASN A 460 -3.35 33.18 2.82
CA ASN A 460 -4.05 32.95 1.56
C ASN A 460 -3.73 31.55 1.04
N ASN A 461 -4.63 30.99 0.25
CA ASN A 461 -4.24 30.05 -0.77
C ASN A 461 -3.50 30.84 -1.86
N ASP A 462 -2.28 30.41 -2.23
CA ASP A 462 -1.41 31.06 -3.22
C ASP A 462 -0.34 30.07 -3.73
N PRO A 463 0.40 30.37 -4.84
CA PRO A 463 1.39 29.46 -5.41
C PRO A 463 2.52 28.98 -4.47
N LYS A 464 2.66 29.55 -3.26
CA LYS A 464 3.62 29.13 -2.22
C LYS A 464 2.95 28.39 -1.06
N THR A 465 1.64 28.32 -1.01
CA THR A 465 0.86 27.89 0.16
C THR A 465 -0.31 27.02 -0.28
N MET A 466 -0.07 25.72 -0.50
CA MET A 466 -1.14 24.79 -0.85
C MET A 466 -2.06 24.54 0.36
N VAL A 467 -3.36 24.60 0.15
CA VAL A 467 -4.39 24.50 1.19
C VAL A 467 -5.29 23.28 0.96
N ILE A 468 -5.41 22.44 1.99
CA ILE A 468 -6.07 21.14 1.96
C ILE A 468 -7.24 21.14 2.94
N ALA A 469 -8.47 21.18 2.44
CA ALA A 469 -9.68 21.18 3.26
C ALA A 469 -10.15 19.74 3.56
N THR A 470 -9.90 19.26 4.77
CA THR A 470 -10.07 17.86 5.17
C THR A 470 -11.04 17.68 6.35
N ILE A 471 -11.12 16.47 6.92
CA ILE A 471 -12.01 16.07 8.00
C ILE A 471 -11.27 15.30 9.09
N GLY A 472 -11.74 15.41 10.34
CA GLY A 472 -11.14 14.77 11.50
C GLY A 472 -9.78 15.37 11.91
N TRP A 473 -9.09 14.65 12.78
CA TRP A 473 -7.81 15.03 13.37
C TRP A 473 -6.92 13.77 13.50
N PRO A 474 -5.59 13.84 13.30
CA PRO A 474 -4.72 12.68 13.50
C PRO A 474 -4.67 12.29 14.98
N ASP A 475 -4.58 10.98 15.28
CA ASP A 475 -4.54 10.48 16.66
C ASP A 475 -3.24 10.91 17.40
N THR A 476 -2.16 11.09 16.65
CA THR A 476 -0.89 11.64 17.14
C THR A 476 0.08 11.90 15.98
N PHE A 477 1.04 12.79 16.18
CA PHE A 477 2.21 12.93 15.29
C PHE A 477 3.34 11.92 15.61
N ASP A 478 3.09 10.92 16.46
CA ASP A 478 4.01 9.83 16.77
C ASP A 478 3.81 8.58 15.87
N THR A 479 4.84 8.27 15.09
CA THR A 479 4.91 7.11 14.18
C THR A 479 4.91 5.74 14.87
N ALA A 480 5.14 5.69 16.18
CA ALA A 480 5.04 4.47 16.99
C ALA A 480 3.65 4.25 17.63
N LYS A 481 2.68 5.15 17.39
CA LYS A 481 1.30 5.04 17.90
C LYS A 481 0.20 5.24 16.84
N SER A 482 0.35 6.11 15.84
CA SER A 482 -0.71 6.28 14.82
C SER A 482 -0.75 5.11 13.82
N TYR A 483 -1.95 4.55 13.65
CA TYR A 483 -2.32 3.59 12.60
C TYR A 483 -3.55 4.11 11.83
N GLU A 484 -3.58 5.41 11.54
CA GLU A 484 -4.66 6.02 10.76
C GLU A 484 -4.14 6.89 9.61
N THR A 485 -5.01 7.06 8.62
CA THR A 485 -4.68 7.59 7.28
C THR A 485 -4.18 9.03 7.32
N PHE A 486 -4.72 9.90 8.19
CA PHE A 486 -4.38 11.32 8.20
C PHE A 486 -3.04 11.55 8.91
N GLY A 487 -2.77 10.85 10.01
CA GLY A 487 -1.45 10.81 10.64
C GLY A 487 -0.37 10.33 9.66
N TRP A 488 -0.64 9.29 8.88
CA TRP A 488 0.30 8.79 7.87
C TRP A 488 0.50 9.76 6.68
N GLU A 489 -0.52 10.54 6.32
CA GLU A 489 -0.39 11.64 5.35
C GLU A 489 0.54 12.74 5.86
N ILE A 490 0.39 13.15 7.12
CA ILE A 490 1.28 14.10 7.80
C ILE A 490 2.71 13.53 7.90
N PHE A 491 2.87 12.25 8.28
CA PHE A 491 4.19 11.59 8.35
C PHE A 491 4.94 11.65 7.02
N THR A 492 4.23 11.51 5.91
CA THR A 492 4.81 11.60 4.55
C THR A 492 5.38 12.98 4.24
N GLN A 493 4.91 14.03 4.93
CA GLN A 493 5.45 15.40 4.79
C GLN A 493 6.54 15.73 5.83
N ILE A 494 6.43 15.22 7.07
CA ILE A 494 7.31 15.64 8.18
C ILE A 494 8.42 14.66 8.56
N TYR A 495 8.37 13.40 8.16
CA TYR A 495 9.43 12.43 8.42
C TYR A 495 10.01 11.84 7.12
N THR A 496 11.23 11.32 7.20
CA THR A 496 11.78 10.43 6.16
C THR A 496 11.84 8.99 6.69
N PRO A 497 11.24 8.00 6.02
CA PRO A 497 11.43 6.58 6.33
C PRO A 497 12.79 6.03 5.89
N LEU A 498 13.17 4.86 6.39
CA LEU A 498 14.42 4.19 6.01
C LEU A 498 14.50 3.90 4.51
N ILE A 499 13.40 3.42 3.92
CA ILE A 499 13.22 3.14 2.49
C ILE A 499 11.96 3.91 2.05
N THR A 500 11.82 4.27 0.77
CA THR A 500 10.65 4.98 0.23
C THR A 500 10.23 4.42 -1.13
N PHE A 501 9.15 4.94 -1.70
CA PHE A 501 8.82 4.75 -3.12
C PHE A 501 9.09 6.04 -3.92
N GLU A 502 9.47 5.89 -5.18
CA GLU A 502 9.64 7.01 -6.12
C GLU A 502 8.29 7.32 -6.81
N LYS A 503 7.59 8.35 -6.31
CA LYS A 503 6.24 8.75 -6.76
C LYS A 503 5.23 7.59 -6.81
N GLU A 504 4.85 7.12 -8.00
CA GLU A 504 3.87 6.03 -8.21
C GLU A 504 4.55 4.66 -8.42
N SER A 505 5.87 4.58 -8.26
CA SER A 505 6.64 3.34 -8.40
C SER A 505 6.31 2.30 -7.32
N THR A 506 6.39 1.02 -7.70
CA THR A 506 6.32 -0.14 -6.80
C THR A 506 7.70 -0.64 -6.37
N ASP A 507 8.79 -0.16 -6.97
CA ASP A 507 10.17 -0.53 -6.59
C ASP A 507 10.62 0.24 -5.33
N PRO A 508 11.03 -0.46 -4.24
CA PRO A 508 11.66 0.18 -3.09
C PRO A 508 12.86 1.03 -3.52
N SER A 509 13.00 2.21 -2.93
CA SER A 509 13.96 3.26 -3.31
C SER A 509 14.64 3.88 -2.08
N PRO A 510 15.90 4.35 -2.15
CA PRO A 510 16.63 4.88 -0.99
C PRO A 510 15.92 6.00 -0.20
N GLY A 511 15.64 5.75 1.08
CA GLY A 511 15.17 6.75 2.05
C GLY A 511 16.35 7.28 2.88
N ILE A 512 16.27 7.28 4.21
CA ILE A 512 17.45 7.53 5.06
C ILE A 512 18.53 6.45 4.87
N ALA A 513 18.15 5.20 4.58
CA ALA A 513 19.10 4.22 4.04
C ALA A 513 19.46 4.60 2.59
N ALA A 514 20.76 4.72 2.32
CA ALA A 514 21.31 4.98 0.99
C ALA A 514 21.36 3.71 0.11
N ALA A 515 21.56 2.55 0.75
CA ALA A 515 21.69 1.25 0.11
C ALA A 515 21.27 0.14 1.10
N TRP A 516 20.96 -1.05 0.57
CA TRP A 516 20.69 -2.24 1.38
C TRP A 516 21.24 -3.53 0.76
N ALA A 517 21.48 -4.53 1.60
CA ALA A 517 21.85 -5.88 1.18
C ALA A 517 21.35 -6.93 2.19
N PHE A 518 21.09 -8.15 1.74
CA PHE A 518 20.71 -9.29 2.56
C PHE A 518 21.86 -10.30 2.66
N SER A 519 21.94 -11.04 3.76
CA SER A 519 22.70 -12.30 3.81
C SER A 519 22.18 -13.32 2.79
N HIS A 520 23.00 -14.31 2.41
CA HIS A 520 22.60 -15.37 1.45
C HIS A 520 21.37 -16.19 1.91
N ASP A 521 21.15 -16.31 3.22
CA ASP A 521 19.96 -16.94 3.80
C ASP A 521 18.76 -15.98 3.95
N ALA A 522 18.95 -14.70 3.62
CA ALA A 522 18.04 -13.57 3.82
C ALA A 522 17.50 -13.40 5.25
N THR A 523 18.15 -13.92 6.29
CA THR A 523 17.73 -13.67 7.68
C THR A 523 18.38 -12.45 8.32
N ASP A 524 19.40 -11.84 7.70
CA ASP A 524 19.95 -10.54 8.08
C ASP A 524 19.73 -9.52 6.95
N LEU A 525 19.20 -8.34 7.27
CA LEU A 525 19.10 -7.20 6.37
C LEU A 525 20.02 -6.07 6.86
N TYR A 526 20.93 -5.63 6.01
CA TYR A 526 21.88 -4.55 6.27
C TYR A 526 21.44 -3.28 5.55
N LEU A 527 21.19 -2.21 6.31
CA LEU A 527 20.78 -0.89 5.81
C LEU A 527 21.90 0.12 6.04
N LEU A 528 22.45 0.69 4.96
CA LEU A 528 23.58 1.63 5.02
C LEU A 528 23.02 3.05 5.20
N ILE A 529 23.24 3.67 6.35
CA ILE A 529 22.60 4.94 6.73
C ILE A 529 23.44 6.12 6.26
N ARG A 530 22.83 7.05 5.52
CA ARG A 530 23.53 8.22 4.95
C ARG A 530 23.94 9.22 6.05
N SER A 531 25.16 9.74 5.96
CA SER A 531 25.62 10.86 6.81
C SER A 531 24.89 12.16 6.48
N GLY A 532 24.88 13.11 7.43
CA GLY A 532 24.40 14.48 7.20
C GLY A 532 22.89 14.69 7.33
N VAL A 533 22.12 13.66 7.72
CA VAL A 533 20.70 13.82 8.08
C VAL A 533 20.60 14.49 9.44
N THR A 534 19.67 15.43 9.56
CA THR A 534 19.30 16.04 10.84
C THR A 534 17.80 15.96 11.06
N ALA A 535 17.39 15.93 12.33
CA ALA A 535 16.03 16.16 12.77
C ALA A 535 15.90 17.60 13.30
N TYR A 536 14.95 18.35 12.75
CA TYR A 536 14.67 19.73 13.15
C TYR A 536 13.55 19.81 14.18
N ASP A 537 13.82 20.49 15.28
CA ASP A 537 12.92 20.81 16.39
C ASP A 537 12.51 22.30 16.28
N PRO A 538 11.33 22.60 15.71
CA PRO A 538 10.87 23.98 15.52
C PRO A 538 10.45 24.64 16.84
N TRP A 539 10.22 23.87 17.89
CA TRP A 539 9.73 24.36 19.19
C TRP A 539 10.85 24.99 20.02
N ASN A 540 12.09 24.51 19.84
CA ASN A 540 13.30 25.04 20.47
C ASN A 540 14.31 25.60 19.45
N ASN A 541 13.96 25.65 18.16
CA ASN A 541 14.83 25.99 17.03
C ASN A 541 16.19 25.26 17.06
N LYS A 542 16.14 23.93 17.15
CA LYS A 542 17.31 23.08 17.40
C LYS A 542 17.44 21.97 16.35
N LEU A 543 18.68 21.58 16.07
CA LEU A 543 19.00 20.42 15.24
C LEU A 543 19.57 19.30 16.09
N TYR A 544 19.21 18.07 15.71
CA TYR A 544 19.75 16.83 16.23
C TYR A 544 20.31 16.04 15.05
N ASN A 545 21.52 15.50 15.15
CA ASN A 545 22.04 14.60 14.12
C ASN A 545 21.22 13.30 14.13
N VAL A 546 21.00 12.71 12.95
CA VAL A 546 20.33 11.42 12.80
C VAL A 546 21.37 10.41 12.32
N THR A 547 21.62 9.40 13.15
CA THR A 547 22.63 8.37 12.94
C THR A 547 22.01 6.99 12.67
N SER A 548 22.85 6.01 12.39
CA SER A 548 22.51 4.59 12.41
C SER A 548 21.95 4.11 13.76
N VAL A 549 22.29 4.75 14.87
CA VAL A 549 21.69 4.47 16.20
C VAL A 549 20.26 4.98 16.27
N ASP A 550 19.98 6.20 15.79
CA ASP A 550 18.63 6.77 15.73
C ASP A 550 17.70 5.95 14.80
N ALA A 551 18.25 5.46 13.69
CA ALA A 551 17.57 4.55 12.77
C ALA A 551 17.12 3.24 13.44
N LEU A 552 18.03 2.54 14.14
CA LEU A 552 17.67 1.31 14.86
C LEU A 552 16.75 1.60 16.06
N PHE A 553 16.99 2.70 16.80
CA PHE A 553 16.14 3.12 17.92
C PHE A 553 14.70 3.39 17.49
N SER A 554 14.50 4.01 16.33
CA SER A 554 13.16 4.30 15.80
C SER A 554 12.36 3.01 15.57
N ILE A 555 12.94 2.03 14.87
CA ILE A 555 12.32 0.71 14.62
C ILE A 555 12.12 -0.07 15.93
N TRP A 556 13.11 -0.07 16.82
CA TRP A 556 13.01 -0.73 18.12
C TRP A 556 11.92 -0.11 19.00
N ARG A 557 11.73 1.23 18.96
CA ARG A 557 10.70 1.93 19.74
C ARG A 557 9.29 1.55 19.31
N VAL A 558 9.03 1.40 18.00
CA VAL A 558 7.76 0.86 17.48
C VAL A 558 7.48 -0.52 18.07
N ALA A 559 8.47 -1.43 17.98
CA ALA A 559 8.34 -2.79 18.52
C ALA A 559 8.12 -2.79 20.04
N ARG A 560 8.82 -1.92 20.77
CA ARG A 560 8.73 -1.73 22.23
C ARG A 560 7.36 -1.22 22.67
N ALA A 561 6.78 -0.27 21.95
CA ALA A 561 5.48 0.32 22.28
C ALA A 561 4.38 -0.75 22.36
N ALA A 562 4.44 -1.80 21.52
CA ALA A 562 3.46 -2.89 21.46
C ALA A 562 2.01 -2.41 21.23
N LEU A 563 1.87 -1.23 20.63
CA LEU A 563 0.62 -0.68 20.10
C LEU A 563 0.40 -1.20 18.67
N ASP A 564 -0.75 -0.92 18.07
CA ASP A 564 -0.89 -1.08 16.62
C ASP A 564 -0.27 0.17 15.96
N PRO A 565 0.51 0.04 14.87
CA PRO A 565 0.68 -1.13 14.01
C PRO A 565 2.00 -1.88 14.27
N SER A 566 2.48 -1.99 15.52
CA SER A 566 3.82 -2.54 15.81
C SER A 566 4.05 -3.99 15.34
N TRP A 567 2.98 -4.71 14.97
CA TRP A 567 3.05 -6.03 14.31
C TRP A 567 3.85 -5.97 12.99
N LEU A 568 3.78 -4.85 12.24
CA LEU A 568 4.60 -4.59 11.04
C LEU A 568 6.10 -4.71 11.30
N ILE A 569 6.56 -4.47 12.54
CA ILE A 569 7.94 -4.67 12.95
C ILE A 569 8.09 -6.00 13.70
N ASN A 570 7.30 -6.21 14.76
CA ASN A 570 7.45 -7.31 15.72
C ASN A 570 7.35 -8.71 15.09
N ASP A 571 6.50 -8.91 14.09
CA ASP A 571 6.27 -10.25 13.52
C ASP A 571 7.32 -10.64 12.46
N PHE A 572 8.10 -9.68 11.97
CA PHE A 572 9.10 -9.87 10.91
C PHE A 572 10.54 -9.65 11.38
N ILE A 573 10.77 -8.74 12.33
CA ILE A 573 12.09 -8.34 12.84
C ILE A 573 12.21 -8.75 14.31
N ASP A 574 13.36 -9.34 14.70
CA ASP A 574 13.78 -9.31 16.09
C ASP A 574 14.66 -8.09 16.36
N VAL A 575 14.03 -7.05 16.90
CA VAL A 575 14.68 -5.78 17.19
C VAL A 575 15.73 -5.86 18.31
N ASN A 576 15.78 -6.94 19.10
CA ASN A 576 16.77 -7.11 20.17
C ASN A 576 18.03 -7.84 19.69
N GLU A 577 17.89 -8.75 18.72
CA GLU A 577 19.00 -9.39 18.01
C GLU A 577 19.52 -8.55 16.82
N SER A 578 18.87 -7.42 16.54
CA SER A 578 19.32 -6.38 15.61
C SER A 578 20.44 -5.54 16.23
N SER A 579 21.29 -4.89 15.43
CA SER A 579 22.42 -4.11 15.93
C SER A 579 22.94 -3.04 14.96
N VAL A 580 23.68 -2.07 15.48
CA VAL A 580 24.45 -1.11 14.67
C VAL A 580 25.88 -1.62 14.48
N LEU A 581 26.35 -1.60 13.23
CA LEU A 581 27.73 -1.89 12.84
C LEU A 581 28.41 -0.60 12.35
N THR A 582 29.69 -0.42 12.69
CA THR A 582 30.51 0.57 11.98
C THR A 582 30.74 0.12 10.52
N VAL A 583 31.07 1.06 9.63
CA VAL A 583 31.42 0.74 8.24
C VAL A 583 32.60 -0.25 8.17
N GLN A 584 33.56 -0.16 9.09
CA GLN A 584 34.68 -1.10 9.19
C GLN A 584 34.23 -2.52 9.58
N GLU A 585 33.29 -2.66 10.52
CA GLU A 585 32.73 -3.97 10.87
C GLU A 585 31.90 -4.55 9.72
N PHE A 586 31.14 -3.70 9.00
CA PHE A 586 30.39 -4.12 7.82
C PHE A 586 31.28 -4.56 6.65
N HIS A 587 32.48 -3.99 6.48
CA HIS A 587 33.45 -4.48 5.49
C HIS A 587 33.82 -5.95 5.68
N HIS A 588 33.83 -6.46 6.92
CA HIS A 588 34.08 -7.88 7.19
C HIS A 588 32.87 -8.75 6.84
N VAL A 589 31.65 -8.31 7.20
CA VAL A 589 30.39 -9.00 6.84
C VAL A 589 30.20 -9.08 5.32
N LEU A 590 30.52 -7.99 4.62
CA LEU A 590 30.35 -7.87 3.18
C LEU A 590 31.33 -8.75 2.39
N ALA A 591 32.48 -9.15 2.98
CA ALA A 591 33.46 -10.00 2.32
C ALA A 591 32.96 -11.44 2.07
N ASP A 592 32.02 -11.94 2.88
CA ASP A 592 31.36 -13.24 2.68
C ASP A 592 30.35 -13.22 1.49
N GLY A 593 30.12 -12.03 0.92
CA GLY A 593 29.14 -11.78 -0.13
C GLY A 593 27.73 -11.57 0.42
N LEU A 594 27.00 -10.61 -0.16
CA LEU A 594 25.60 -10.31 0.16
C LEU A 594 24.77 -10.19 -1.13
N THR A 595 23.47 -10.44 -1.02
CA THR A 595 22.52 -10.36 -2.15
C THR A 595 21.69 -9.08 -2.07
N VAL A 596 21.53 -8.38 -3.20
CA VAL A 596 20.85 -7.10 -3.31
C VAL A 596 19.68 -7.21 -4.30
N PRO A 597 18.43 -7.33 -3.82
CA PRO A 597 17.25 -7.16 -4.66
C PRO A 597 16.96 -5.66 -4.85
N TYR A 598 16.99 -5.18 -6.10
CA TYR A 598 16.73 -3.78 -6.45
C TYR A 598 16.31 -3.63 -7.93
N LYS A 599 15.31 -2.78 -8.20
CA LYS A 599 14.77 -2.43 -9.54
C LYS A 599 14.62 -3.64 -10.48
N GLY A 600 13.77 -4.58 -10.04
CA GLY A 600 13.45 -5.83 -10.75
C GLY A 600 14.59 -6.86 -10.90
N LYS A 601 15.75 -6.66 -10.27
CA LYS A 601 16.94 -7.51 -10.39
C LYS A 601 17.48 -7.96 -9.04
N SER A 602 18.29 -9.02 -9.05
CA SER A 602 19.07 -9.49 -7.91
C SER A 602 20.56 -9.48 -8.27
N TYR A 603 21.37 -8.83 -7.43
CA TYR A 603 22.82 -8.73 -7.59
C TYR A 603 23.53 -9.43 -6.43
N ASN A 604 24.77 -9.89 -6.63
CA ASN A 604 25.64 -10.33 -5.54
C ASN A 604 26.85 -9.40 -5.46
N VAL A 605 27.17 -8.92 -4.25
CA VAL A 605 28.24 -7.95 -3.99
C VAL A 605 29.13 -8.40 -2.85
N ASN A 606 30.42 -8.07 -2.91
CA ASN A 606 31.41 -8.41 -1.87
C ASN A 606 32.26 -7.22 -1.40
N ASN A 607 31.92 -6.00 -1.86
CA ASN A 607 32.63 -4.77 -1.50
C ASN A 607 31.67 -3.56 -1.50
N LEU A 608 32.06 -2.51 -0.77
CA LEU A 608 31.18 -1.38 -0.49
C LEU A 608 30.91 -0.52 -1.73
N ASN A 609 31.90 -0.38 -2.62
CA ASN A 609 31.77 0.47 -3.80
C ASN A 609 30.73 -0.10 -4.76
N ASP A 610 30.79 -1.40 -5.07
CA ASP A 610 29.80 -2.04 -5.95
C ASP A 610 28.39 -2.02 -5.36
N LEU A 611 28.27 -2.20 -4.03
CA LEU A 611 27.01 -2.05 -3.33
C LEU A 611 26.43 -0.62 -3.48
N LEU A 612 27.21 0.42 -3.22
CA LEU A 612 26.74 1.81 -3.34
C LEU A 612 26.48 2.22 -4.80
N ASN A 613 27.27 1.70 -5.75
CA ASN A 613 27.11 1.91 -7.18
C ASN A 613 25.77 1.37 -7.72
N ILE A 614 25.28 0.23 -7.20
CA ILE A 614 23.95 -0.30 -7.57
C ILE A 614 22.83 0.72 -7.25
N PHE A 615 22.96 1.45 -6.15
CA PHE A 615 22.00 2.49 -5.74
C PHE A 615 22.32 3.88 -6.30
N GLY A 616 23.45 4.05 -7.00
CA GLY A 616 23.92 5.34 -7.52
C GLY A 616 24.37 6.32 -6.44
N TYR A 617 24.76 5.83 -5.25
CA TYR A 617 25.09 6.67 -4.09
C TYR A 617 26.59 6.92 -3.95
N THR A 618 26.98 8.19 -3.77
CA THR A 618 28.39 8.63 -3.69
C THR A 618 28.73 9.41 -2.41
N GLY A 619 27.77 9.55 -1.49
CA GLY A 619 27.97 10.25 -0.21
C GLY A 619 28.62 9.38 0.86
N GLN A 620 28.75 9.93 2.07
CA GLN A 620 29.29 9.21 3.22
C GLN A 620 28.19 8.39 3.94
N ILE A 621 28.61 7.26 4.51
CA ILE A 621 27.78 6.39 5.36
C ILE A 621 28.19 6.61 6.81
N ASP A 622 27.22 6.86 7.69
CA ASP A 622 27.39 7.02 9.14
C ASP A 622 27.71 5.67 9.80
N GLY A 623 26.89 4.68 9.46
CA GLY A 623 26.98 3.32 9.96
C GLY A 623 25.96 2.43 9.27
N VAL A 624 25.90 1.16 9.68
CA VAL A 624 25.03 0.16 9.07
C VAL A 624 24.12 -0.45 10.11
N VAL A 625 22.81 -0.37 9.91
CA VAL A 625 21.83 -1.07 10.76
C VAL A 625 21.67 -2.49 10.24
N LYS A 626 22.05 -3.48 11.05
CA LYS A 626 21.67 -4.87 10.88
C LYS A 626 20.31 -5.09 11.53
N LEU A 627 19.27 -5.31 10.71
CA LEU A 627 17.98 -5.81 11.16
C LEU A 627 18.01 -7.35 11.11
N LYS A 628 17.78 -8.00 12.25
CA LYS A 628 17.64 -9.46 12.30
C LYS A 628 16.21 -9.83 11.93
N LEU A 629 16.02 -10.54 10.83
CA LEU A 629 14.70 -11.02 10.41
C LEU A 629 14.38 -12.37 11.09
N ARG A 630 13.12 -12.57 11.47
CA ARG A 630 12.64 -13.80 12.12
C ARG A 630 12.63 -15.01 11.18
N PHE A 631 12.59 -14.76 9.88
CA PHE A 631 12.64 -15.72 8.79
C PHE A 631 13.08 -14.99 7.51
N PRO A 632 13.52 -15.72 6.46
CA PRO A 632 13.88 -15.12 5.17
C PRO A 632 12.69 -14.33 4.61
N TYR A 633 12.82 -13.00 4.48
CA TYR A 633 11.68 -12.13 4.12
C TYR A 633 12.05 -10.85 3.34
N PRO A 634 12.35 -10.94 2.03
CA PRO A 634 12.61 -9.77 1.18
C PRO A 634 11.51 -8.68 1.16
N PRO A 635 10.20 -8.97 1.30
CA PRO A 635 9.16 -7.94 1.35
C PRO A 635 9.28 -6.92 2.48
N ILE A 636 10.13 -7.16 3.48
CA ILE A 636 10.40 -6.20 4.56
C ILE A 636 10.80 -4.81 4.04
N LEU A 637 11.43 -4.73 2.85
CA LEU A 637 11.76 -3.45 2.19
C LEU A 637 10.52 -2.57 1.95
N THR A 638 9.36 -3.17 1.66
CA THR A 638 8.09 -2.47 1.41
C THR A 638 7.39 -2.07 2.71
N ILE A 639 7.61 -2.81 3.80
CA ILE A 639 7.15 -2.41 5.13
C ILE A 639 8.00 -1.24 5.65
N LEU A 640 9.29 -1.22 5.32
CA LEU A 640 10.24 -0.15 5.67
C LEU A 640 9.99 1.18 4.92
N THR A 641 8.93 1.29 4.11
CA THR A 641 8.41 2.56 3.57
C THR A 641 7.20 3.12 4.32
N THR A 642 6.65 2.37 5.28
CA THR A 642 5.44 2.78 6.02
C THR A 642 5.76 3.82 7.10
N GLY A 643 4.74 4.53 7.60
CA GLY A 643 4.89 5.52 8.67
C GLY A 643 5.75 5.07 9.86
N PRO A 644 5.53 3.85 10.42
CA PRO A 644 6.36 3.28 11.48
C PRO A 644 7.87 3.13 11.18
N ALA A 645 8.29 3.13 9.91
CA ALA A 645 9.70 3.07 9.52
C ALA A 645 10.38 4.44 9.40
N SER A 646 9.66 5.52 9.77
CA SER A 646 10.16 6.89 9.90
C SER A 646 11.23 7.01 10.98
N VAL A 647 12.35 7.66 10.65
CA VAL A 647 13.43 7.90 11.62
C VAL A 647 13.21 9.20 12.38
N ILE A 648 13.30 9.11 13.70
CA ILE A 648 13.27 10.22 14.66
C ILE A 648 14.61 10.28 15.43
N SER A 649 14.92 11.41 16.07
CA SER A 649 16.11 11.46 16.94
C SER A 649 15.85 10.80 18.30
N MET A 650 16.71 9.85 18.66
CA MET A 650 16.82 9.25 19.99
C MET A 650 17.19 10.30 21.04
N GLN A 651 18.01 11.30 20.70
CA GLN A 651 18.36 12.38 21.62
C GLN A 651 17.17 13.29 21.92
N TYR A 652 16.31 13.58 20.95
CA TYR A 652 15.06 14.32 21.20
C TYR A 652 14.11 13.50 22.07
N ALA A 653 13.91 12.22 21.75
CA ALA A 653 12.99 11.34 22.46
C ALA A 653 13.38 11.09 23.93
N LEU A 654 14.68 10.96 24.24
CA LEU A 654 15.16 10.60 25.58
C LEU A 654 15.64 11.79 26.42
N GLY A 655 15.92 12.95 25.80
CA GLY A 655 16.41 14.14 26.50
C GLY A 655 17.68 13.85 27.30
N ASP A 656 17.67 14.21 28.59
CA ASP A 656 18.81 14.03 29.50
C ASP A 656 19.28 12.56 29.63
N LYS A 657 18.39 11.59 29.39
CA LYS A 657 18.69 10.15 29.43
C LYS A 657 19.45 9.64 28.21
N TYR A 658 19.59 10.45 27.16
CA TYR A 658 20.19 10.04 25.89
C TYR A 658 21.60 9.44 26.06
N SER A 659 22.49 10.13 26.77
CA SER A 659 23.89 9.71 26.94
C SER A 659 24.01 8.39 27.71
N GLU A 660 23.17 8.18 28.73
CA GLU A 660 23.11 6.92 29.47
C GLU A 660 22.60 5.78 28.58
N ALA A 661 21.52 6.02 27.83
CA ALA A 661 20.90 5.04 26.94
C ALA A 661 21.80 4.66 25.76
N LEU A 662 22.59 5.59 25.23
CA LEU A 662 23.58 5.37 24.18
C LEU A 662 24.75 4.52 24.69
N ALA A 663 25.25 4.81 25.89
CA ALA A 663 26.30 4.04 26.53
C ALA A 663 25.83 2.62 26.91
N ALA A 664 24.63 2.50 27.51
CA ALA A 664 24.04 1.23 27.91
C ALA A 664 23.73 0.31 26.72
N SER A 665 23.36 0.87 25.56
CA SER A 665 23.18 0.09 24.32
C SER A 665 24.47 -0.16 23.55
N ASN A 666 25.63 0.27 24.07
CA ASN A 666 26.93 0.21 23.38
C ASN A 666 26.84 0.77 21.94
N ASN A 667 26.32 1.99 21.80
CA ASN A 667 26.07 2.66 20.52
C ASN A 667 25.16 1.83 19.58
N GLY A 668 24.08 1.26 20.11
CA GLY A 668 23.12 0.47 19.34
C GLY A 668 23.55 -0.97 19.04
N LYS A 669 24.65 -1.47 19.62
CA LYS A 669 25.05 -2.89 19.54
C LYS A 669 24.26 -3.83 20.47
N ASN A 670 23.60 -3.26 21.47
CA ASN A 670 22.66 -3.93 22.36
C ASN A 670 21.38 -3.09 22.51
N PRO A 671 20.47 -3.08 21.51
CA PRO A 671 19.26 -2.26 21.56
C PRO A 671 18.31 -2.65 22.70
N SER A 672 18.39 -3.88 23.24
CA SER A 672 17.57 -4.32 24.37
C SER A 672 17.74 -3.44 25.63
N ALA A 673 18.91 -2.81 25.79
CA ALA A 673 19.20 -1.90 26.91
C ALA A 673 18.29 -0.65 26.95
N TRP A 674 17.71 -0.26 25.80
CA TRP A 674 16.75 0.85 25.73
C TRP A 674 15.46 0.59 26.50
N ALA A 675 15.16 -0.67 26.86
CA ALA A 675 14.03 -1.04 27.70
C ALA A 675 14.04 -0.41 29.11
N ASN A 676 15.20 0.04 29.58
CA ASN A 676 15.33 0.77 30.85
C ASN A 676 14.90 2.25 30.75
N TYR A 677 14.84 2.79 29.54
CA TYR A 677 14.63 4.21 29.25
C TYR A 677 13.27 4.48 28.59
N VAL A 678 12.76 3.51 27.83
CA VAL A 678 11.47 3.54 27.11
C VAL A 678 10.53 2.47 27.67
N LYS A 679 9.30 2.85 28.01
CA LYS A 679 8.22 1.95 28.46
C LYS A 679 7.52 1.26 27.28
N PRO A 680 6.83 0.14 27.50
CA PRO A 680 5.80 -0.35 26.59
C PRO A 680 4.43 0.29 26.89
N GLY A 681 3.53 0.29 25.92
CA GLY A 681 2.17 0.81 26.09
C GLY A 681 2.04 2.33 25.95
N GLU A 682 0.80 2.80 26.06
CA GLU A 682 0.40 4.19 25.76
C GLU A 682 0.90 5.19 26.82
N ASP A 683 1.34 4.69 27.99
CA ASP A 683 1.89 5.45 29.12
C ASP A 683 3.37 5.89 28.95
N ASP A 684 3.99 5.66 27.79
CA ASP A 684 5.33 6.17 27.52
C ASP A 684 5.32 7.68 27.24
N PRO A 685 6.15 8.49 27.93
CA PRO A 685 6.13 9.95 27.79
C PRO A 685 6.57 10.43 26.39
N VAL A 686 7.26 9.61 25.58
CA VAL A 686 7.62 9.97 24.20
C VAL A 686 6.37 10.08 23.33
N HIS A 687 5.35 9.24 23.55
CA HIS A 687 4.07 9.34 22.82
C HIS A 687 3.40 10.70 23.04
N LYS A 688 3.45 11.22 24.27
CA LYS A 688 2.94 12.55 24.59
C LYS A 688 3.84 13.66 24.00
N LEU A 689 5.16 13.53 24.13
CA LEU A 689 6.12 14.50 23.59
C LEU A 689 5.93 14.70 22.08
N PHE A 690 5.81 13.62 21.32
CA PHE A 690 5.61 13.69 19.87
C PHE A 690 4.20 14.15 19.48
N ALA A 691 3.16 13.86 20.29
CA ALA A 691 1.81 14.38 20.05
C ALA A 691 1.72 15.91 20.23
N GLU A 692 2.41 16.49 21.21
CA GLU A 692 2.42 17.94 21.45
C GLU A 692 3.50 18.69 20.64
N LYS A 693 4.62 18.03 20.34
CA LYS A 693 5.83 18.64 19.77
C LYS A 693 6.54 17.72 18.76
N PRO A 694 5.95 17.48 17.58
CA PRO A 694 6.63 16.73 16.52
C PRO A 694 7.89 17.46 16.03
N ILE A 695 8.93 16.68 15.73
CA ILE A 695 10.15 17.11 15.03
C ILE A 695 10.05 16.72 13.54
N SER A 696 10.98 17.19 12.71
CA SER A 696 11.01 16.84 11.28
C SER A 696 12.32 16.24 10.81
N THR A 697 12.25 15.09 10.12
CA THR A 697 13.31 14.57 9.24
C THR A 697 12.90 14.62 7.76
N GLY A 698 11.69 15.13 7.46
CA GLY A 698 11.10 15.23 6.13
C GLY A 698 11.19 16.64 5.50
N PRO A 699 10.57 16.82 4.31
CA PRO A 699 10.59 18.09 3.57
C PRO A 699 9.86 19.25 4.27
N TYR A 700 8.94 18.99 5.19
CA TYR A 700 8.21 20.00 5.96
C TYR A 700 8.34 19.77 7.48
N TYR A 701 8.01 20.76 8.30
CA TYR A 701 7.79 20.62 9.74
C TYR A 701 6.46 21.23 10.16
N VAL A 702 5.86 20.74 11.25
CA VAL A 702 4.67 21.37 11.86
C VAL A 702 5.10 22.69 12.49
N ALA A 703 4.69 23.81 11.92
CA ALA A 703 5.09 25.15 12.36
C ALA A 703 4.08 25.78 13.32
N LYS A 704 2.79 25.47 13.14
CA LYS A 704 1.69 25.84 14.05
C LYS A 704 0.54 24.87 13.82
N TYR A 705 -0.25 24.58 14.84
CA TYR A 705 -1.51 23.85 14.67
C TYR A 705 -2.55 24.33 15.69
N LYS A 706 -3.81 23.95 15.45
CA LYS A 706 -4.91 24.10 16.39
C LYS A 706 -5.86 22.94 16.19
N GLU A 707 -6.02 22.15 17.25
CA GLU A 707 -6.84 20.93 17.30
C GLU A 707 -8.27 21.16 16.77
N ASP A 708 -8.76 20.22 15.97
CA ASP A 708 -10.02 20.28 15.20
C ASP A 708 -10.21 21.52 14.30
N GLN A 709 -9.15 22.29 13.98
CA GLN A 709 -9.26 23.50 13.16
C GLN A 709 -8.22 23.61 12.03
N TYR A 710 -6.92 23.50 12.31
CA TYR A 710 -5.90 23.52 11.26
C TYR A 710 -4.55 22.92 11.67
N ILE A 711 -3.75 22.51 10.66
CA ILE A 711 -2.33 22.18 10.79
C ILE A 711 -1.56 22.96 9.73
N LEU A 712 -0.65 23.84 10.14
CA LEU A 712 0.25 24.58 9.25
C LEU A 712 1.62 23.91 9.24
N LEU A 713 1.96 23.34 8.09
CA LEU A 713 3.30 22.88 7.78
C LEU A 713 4.10 23.99 7.08
N LYS A 714 5.41 24.05 7.33
CA LYS A 714 6.35 24.91 6.59
C LYS A 714 7.54 24.12 6.11
N ILE A 715 8.11 24.53 4.97
CA ILE A 715 9.26 23.88 4.35
C ILE A 715 10.45 23.83 5.31
N ASN A 716 11.04 22.65 5.47
CA ASN A 716 12.15 22.40 6.39
C ASN A 716 13.47 22.93 5.80
N PRO A 717 14.05 24.03 6.33
CA PRO A 717 15.26 24.62 5.75
C PRO A 717 16.52 23.78 5.99
N HIS A 718 16.40 22.67 6.73
CA HIS A 718 17.47 21.71 7.04
C HIS A 718 17.22 20.33 6.43
N TYR A 719 16.25 20.20 5.51
CA TYR A 719 15.94 18.93 4.86
C TYR A 719 17.13 18.40 4.06
N TRP A 720 17.53 17.16 4.36
CA TRP A 720 18.75 16.53 3.83
C TRP A 720 18.76 16.36 2.30
N ASN A 721 17.60 16.37 1.64
CA ASN A 721 17.46 16.23 0.18
C ASN A 721 17.07 17.53 -0.54
N ALA A 722 17.23 18.69 0.10
CA ALA A 722 16.75 19.98 -0.42
C ALA A 722 17.37 20.43 -1.76
N GLN A 723 18.42 19.76 -2.26
CA GLN A 723 18.96 19.97 -3.61
C GLN A 723 17.89 19.77 -4.70
N ILE A 724 16.95 18.85 -4.49
CA ILE A 724 15.85 18.59 -5.45
C ILE A 724 14.99 19.84 -5.71
N TRP A 725 14.90 20.77 -4.75
CA TRP A 725 14.16 22.02 -4.90
C TRP A 725 14.89 23.05 -5.79
N GLN A 726 16.22 23.03 -5.78
CA GLN A 726 17.03 23.81 -6.71
C GLN A 726 16.90 23.25 -8.14
N GLU A 727 16.82 21.93 -8.30
CA GLU A 727 16.70 21.26 -9.59
C GLU A 727 15.30 21.40 -10.21
N LEU A 728 14.23 21.28 -9.41
CA LEU A 728 12.85 21.36 -9.88
C LEU A 728 12.29 22.79 -9.99
N TYR A 729 12.71 23.71 -9.11
CA TYR A 729 12.05 25.02 -8.93
C TYR A 729 13.01 26.22 -8.92
N GLY A 730 14.33 25.98 -8.93
CA GLY A 730 15.32 27.04 -8.73
C GLY A 730 15.46 27.52 -7.27
N TYR A 731 14.80 26.86 -6.33
CA TYR A 731 14.72 27.27 -4.93
C TYR A 731 15.99 26.94 -4.15
N LYS A 732 16.48 27.88 -3.33
CA LYS A 732 17.65 27.70 -2.46
C LYS A 732 17.25 27.84 -0.99
N PRO A 733 17.44 26.82 -0.14
CA PRO A 733 17.22 26.94 1.30
C PRO A 733 18.08 28.05 1.93
N ALA A 734 17.51 28.77 2.90
CA ALA A 734 18.22 29.83 3.62
C ALA A 734 19.43 29.29 4.43
N HIS A 735 19.35 28.05 4.92
CA HIS A 735 20.44 27.37 5.63
C HIS A 735 21.15 26.38 4.72
N ASN A 736 21.97 26.94 3.83
CA ASN A 736 22.77 26.19 2.85
C ASN A 736 23.79 25.28 3.56
N ILE A 737 23.53 23.97 3.63
CA ILE A 737 24.49 22.98 4.15
C ILE A 737 25.70 22.95 3.19
N SER A 738 26.83 23.47 3.65
CA SER A 738 28.01 23.61 2.81
C SER A 738 28.65 22.26 2.48
N LEU A 739 28.80 22.00 1.18
CA LEU A 739 29.80 21.09 0.59
C LEU A 739 29.59 19.58 0.83
N ILE A 740 28.68 18.97 0.06
CA ILE A 740 29.16 17.91 -0.84
C ILE A 740 29.45 18.58 -2.18
N LYS A 741 30.73 18.73 -2.52
CA LYS A 741 31.10 19.01 -3.91
C LYS A 741 30.98 17.70 -4.68
N SER A 742 29.93 17.58 -5.49
CA SER A 742 30.01 16.73 -6.67
C SER A 742 31.22 17.18 -7.50
N VAL A 743 32.08 16.23 -7.87
CA VAL A 743 33.04 16.45 -8.96
C VAL A 743 32.23 16.67 -10.24
N GLU A 744 32.76 17.48 -11.14
CA GLU A 744 31.99 18.14 -12.19
C GLU A 744 31.18 17.19 -13.07
N PHE A 745 29.87 17.46 -13.18
CA PHE A 745 28.99 16.81 -14.15
C PHE A 745 29.29 17.37 -15.55
N GLU A 746 30.26 16.78 -16.26
CA GLU A 746 30.27 16.90 -17.71
C GLU A 746 28.99 16.25 -18.26
N ILE A 747 28.12 17.07 -18.85
CA ILE A 747 26.81 16.65 -19.32
C ILE A 747 27.00 15.78 -20.56
N ASN A 748 26.81 14.46 -20.41
CA ASN A 748 26.95 13.51 -21.51
C ASN A 748 25.76 13.56 -22.49
N ILE A 749 25.74 14.63 -23.29
CA ILE A 749 24.74 14.93 -24.34
C ILE A 749 24.82 13.99 -25.56
N ALA A 750 25.68 12.97 -25.55
CA ALA A 750 25.78 11.98 -26.63
C ALA A 750 24.50 11.14 -26.78
N TYR A 751 23.92 10.64 -25.68
CA TYR A 751 22.88 9.61 -25.75
C TYR A 751 21.50 10.10 -26.24
N LEU A 752 21.31 11.42 -26.40
CA LEU A 752 20.10 12.03 -26.96
C LEU A 752 20.30 12.62 -28.36
N ARG A 753 21.36 12.20 -29.08
CA ARG A 753 21.62 12.64 -30.47
C ARG A 753 21.67 11.53 -31.52
N GLU A 754 21.72 10.25 -31.13
CA GLU A 754 21.87 9.12 -32.08
C GLU A 754 20.55 8.43 -32.50
N LEU A 755 19.39 8.94 -32.09
CA LEU A 755 18.09 8.52 -32.63
C LEU A 755 17.52 9.58 -33.59
N LYS A 756 18.07 9.58 -34.81
CA LYS A 756 17.54 10.27 -36.00
C LYS A 756 17.66 9.41 -37.27
N ILE A 757 17.03 8.24 -37.22
CA ILE A 757 16.48 7.51 -38.37
C ILE A 757 15.06 7.09 -37.98
#